data_AF-A0A662PGB2-F1
#
_entry.id   AF-A0A662PGB2-F1
#
_cell.length_a   1.000
_cell.length_b   1.000
_cell.length_c   1.000
_cell.angle_alpha   90.00
_cell.angle_beta   90.00
_cell.angle_gamma   90.00
#
_symmetry.space_group_name_H-M   'P 1'
#
loop_
_entity.id
_entity.type
_entity.pdbx_description
1 polymer ?
#
loop_
_entity_poly.entity_id
_entity_poly.type
_entity_poly.pdbx_seq_one_letter_code
_entity_poly.pdbx_strand_id
1 'polypeptide(L)'
;MSDLILHGDVYSCLDQLEDNSIAVAITSPPYWKQRDYGFKDQIGQEKTPEEYIGRLVTVFDKLKHKIRDDGVFFLNIGDKYLNRYGKSQLLQIPYRVGYHMEKKGWNLKDILIWYKPNHMPSPAKDRFTNTYEPILVFTKSERRSIYNGKERILRVPLQQTPWRHTAVFPERLVEEMLKRVELRSGDLILDPFAGTGTVAVVTNRIRSNSSKEISSIMIEGSKYFVGVIQERTGIKNLVRVPNMEYGWAPVREERLPEVEPMEILTDEHGEVFIANTSDEFLSALKGITTSRFKNFHREDALYFFGVKKWTLLDLYYAHSILYEGYVLRNTLVVSREGDWYPVFMFARDSTRTEYRFYLDRVRIAPKAREKRNWWKEEFSGLRVKDTSGKIKNEGRILEIIERYEDGFPKIVAVQWNGLSSLEFVLHPSREELISRGLTFKCPICNSELEEPYDPLGENTCPSCGATLWKDSRTLPRVEEPDEVLKTYEKLNKENYNLGELVETGKLEEKSRRGKETKSKFKGLERINWGASPGARKLLIGEYFTKTRLYKINQPIVAQYLNILRRNRGLSIREVTEKFPENYRHTVGHWFRKDFGGSIPVPEDISLLNDIFGIEDDLLRALGKTALKFQTVKTSINGRNPGDFIEGLNDKELMKYLEKLYSPTKR
;
A
#
# COMPACT_ATOMS: atom_id res chain seq x y z
N MET A 1 -4.84 -36.39 26.63
CA MET A 1 -3.60 -36.36 25.79
C MET A 1 -2.65 -35.33 26.38
N SER A 2 -1.35 -35.39 26.05
CA SER A 2 -0.37 -34.35 26.39
C SER A 2 -0.16 -33.43 25.18
N ASP A 3 0.38 -32.24 25.42
CA ASP A 3 0.77 -31.34 24.33
C ASP A 3 1.83 -32.00 23.43
N LEU A 4 1.74 -31.79 22.12
CA LEU A 4 2.54 -32.48 21.11
C LEU A 4 3.02 -31.51 20.01
N ILE A 5 4.27 -31.68 19.57
CA ILE A 5 4.78 -31.06 18.35
C ILE A 5 5.00 -32.15 17.29
N LEU A 6 4.43 -31.95 16.11
CA LEU A 6 4.69 -32.75 14.91
C LEU A 6 5.61 -31.94 13.99
N HIS A 7 6.83 -32.45 13.76
CA HIS A 7 7.81 -31.81 12.88
C HIS A 7 7.83 -32.49 11.52
N GLY A 8 7.31 -31.82 10.50
CA GLY A 8 7.19 -32.31 9.14
C GLY A 8 6.22 -31.48 8.30
N ASP A 9 6.03 -31.87 7.03
CA ASP A 9 4.99 -31.29 6.17
C ASP A 9 3.58 -31.46 6.77
N VAL A 10 2.75 -30.43 6.62
CA VAL A 10 1.41 -30.38 7.23
C VAL A 10 0.52 -31.53 6.80
N TYR A 11 0.54 -31.91 5.52
CA TYR A 11 -0.32 -32.97 4.99
C TYR A 11 0.09 -34.32 5.59
N SER A 12 1.40 -34.56 5.69
CA SER A 12 1.98 -35.77 6.27
C SER A 12 1.68 -35.87 7.76
N CYS A 13 1.82 -34.77 8.50
CA CYS A 13 1.56 -34.71 9.93
C CYS A 13 0.09 -34.95 10.29
N LEU A 14 -0.86 -34.54 9.44
CA LEU A 14 -2.29 -34.79 9.67
C LEU A 14 -2.61 -36.30 9.69
N ASP A 15 -1.84 -37.17 9.04
CA ASP A 15 -2.06 -38.64 9.11
C ASP A 15 -1.71 -39.24 10.47
N GLN A 16 -0.95 -38.53 11.29
CA GLN A 16 -0.64 -38.97 12.65
C GLN A 16 -1.78 -38.65 13.64
N LEU A 17 -2.81 -37.94 13.20
CA LEU A 17 -3.94 -37.55 14.03
C LEU A 17 -5.13 -38.48 13.79
N GLU A 18 -5.79 -38.86 14.88
CA GLU A 18 -7.06 -39.60 14.82
C GLU A 18 -8.14 -38.73 14.16
N ASP A 19 -8.99 -39.36 13.34
CA ASP A 19 -10.15 -38.70 12.77
C ASP A 19 -11.13 -38.27 13.89
N ASN A 20 -11.86 -37.19 13.65
CA ASN A 20 -12.89 -36.70 14.57
C ASN A 20 -12.38 -36.41 16.00
N SER A 21 -11.10 -36.02 16.16
CA SER A 21 -10.46 -35.81 17.47
C SER A 21 -10.21 -34.34 17.83
N ILE A 22 -10.08 -33.47 16.82
CA ILE A 22 -9.71 -32.07 17.01
C ILE A 22 -10.94 -31.20 17.28
N ALA A 23 -11.02 -30.57 18.45
CA ALA A 23 -12.13 -29.69 18.80
C ALA A 23 -12.03 -28.33 18.08
N VAL A 24 -10.83 -27.76 18.04
CA VAL A 24 -10.58 -26.46 17.40
C VAL A 24 -9.29 -26.53 16.60
N ALA A 25 -9.31 -26.08 15.35
CA ALA A 25 -8.10 -25.70 14.63
C ALA A 25 -8.02 -24.18 14.51
N ILE A 26 -6.85 -23.60 14.75
CA ILE A 26 -6.57 -22.18 14.56
C ILE A 26 -5.28 -22.07 13.77
N THR A 27 -5.27 -21.33 12.67
CA THR A 27 -4.04 -21.21 11.89
C THR A 27 -3.97 -19.95 11.04
N SER A 28 -2.75 -19.68 10.57
CA SER A 28 -2.45 -18.73 9.51
C SER A 28 -1.42 -19.36 8.58
N PRO A 29 -1.82 -19.90 7.41
CA PRO A 29 -0.88 -20.56 6.52
C PRO A 29 0.13 -19.55 5.97
N PRO A 30 1.24 -20.02 5.37
CA PRO A 30 2.12 -19.18 4.57
C PRO A 30 1.32 -18.42 3.51
N TYR A 31 1.37 -17.08 3.51
CA TYR A 31 0.66 -16.28 2.51
C TYR A 31 1.38 -16.32 1.17
N TRP A 32 0.62 -16.41 0.07
CA TRP A 32 1.17 -16.49 -1.29
C TRP A 32 2.19 -15.38 -1.58
N LYS A 33 3.39 -15.78 -2.01
CA LYS A 33 4.55 -14.95 -2.37
C LYS A 33 5.00 -13.95 -1.30
N GLN A 34 4.61 -14.14 -0.04
CA GLN A 34 4.92 -13.19 1.04
C GLN A 34 6.30 -13.42 1.65
N ARG A 35 6.69 -14.67 1.88
CA ARG A 35 7.98 -15.05 2.47
C ARG A 35 8.46 -16.37 1.85
N ASP A 36 9.77 -16.48 1.72
CA ASP A 36 10.45 -17.74 1.43
C ASP A 36 11.05 -18.27 2.75
N TYR A 37 10.63 -19.47 3.14
CA TYR A 37 11.05 -20.16 4.35
C TYR A 37 12.28 -21.08 4.13
N GLY A 38 12.84 -21.09 2.91
CA GLY A 38 14.14 -21.68 2.61
C GLY A 38 14.16 -23.21 2.47
N PHE A 39 13.01 -23.85 2.25
CA PHE A 39 12.94 -25.29 1.98
C PHE A 39 12.13 -25.60 0.72
N LYS A 40 12.45 -26.74 0.11
CA LYS A 40 11.82 -27.23 -1.13
C LYS A 40 10.35 -27.56 -0.87
N ASP A 41 9.50 -27.29 -1.85
CA ASP A 41 8.08 -27.62 -1.83
C ASP A 41 7.29 -26.94 -0.69
N GLN A 42 7.76 -25.82 -0.14
CA GLN A 42 6.98 -25.04 0.82
C GLN A 42 5.67 -24.50 0.21
N ILE A 43 4.63 -24.40 1.03
CA ILE A 43 3.38 -23.71 0.65
C ILE A 43 3.63 -22.20 0.63
N GLY A 44 3.01 -21.49 -0.32
CA GLY A 44 3.11 -20.04 -0.48
C GLY A 44 4.10 -19.59 -1.55
N GLN A 45 4.74 -20.51 -2.28
CA GLN A 45 5.68 -20.24 -3.37
C GLN A 45 5.22 -20.71 -4.75
N GLU A 46 3.98 -21.18 -4.85
CA GLU A 46 3.33 -21.62 -6.09
C GLU A 46 3.35 -20.52 -7.16
N LYS A 47 3.32 -20.91 -8.44
CA LYS A 47 3.49 -19.97 -9.56
C LYS A 47 2.28 -19.05 -9.71
N THR A 48 1.09 -19.59 -9.47
CA THR A 48 -0.18 -18.87 -9.60
C THR A 48 -0.97 -18.87 -8.30
N PRO A 49 -1.88 -17.90 -8.11
CA PRO A 49 -2.83 -17.94 -6.99
C PRO A 49 -3.69 -19.20 -6.98
N GLU A 50 -4.08 -19.71 -8.17
CA GLU A 50 -4.93 -20.89 -8.31
C GLU A 50 -4.23 -22.17 -7.84
N GLU A 51 -2.92 -22.29 -8.12
CA GLU A 51 -2.08 -23.37 -7.58
C GLU A 51 -2.01 -23.32 -6.05
N TYR A 52 -1.75 -22.13 -5.50
CA TYR A 52 -1.68 -21.91 -4.05
C TYR A 52 -2.99 -22.26 -3.34
N ILE A 53 -4.12 -21.76 -3.87
CA ILE A 53 -5.45 -22.03 -3.32
C ILE A 53 -5.75 -23.53 -3.41
N GLY A 54 -5.46 -24.18 -4.54
CA GLY A 54 -5.67 -25.61 -4.72
C GLY A 54 -4.90 -26.47 -3.72
N ARG A 55 -3.67 -26.07 -3.41
CA ARG A 55 -2.86 -26.75 -2.41
C ARG A 55 -3.41 -26.58 -0.98
N LEU A 56 -3.82 -25.36 -0.60
CA LEU A 56 -4.47 -25.12 0.68
C LEU A 56 -5.78 -25.90 0.82
N VAL A 57 -6.63 -25.87 -0.20
CA VAL A 57 -7.89 -26.62 -0.23
C VAL A 57 -7.63 -28.10 -0.05
N THR A 58 -6.59 -28.66 -0.69
CA THR A 58 -6.21 -30.08 -0.54
C THR A 58 -5.78 -30.42 0.90
N VAL A 59 -4.96 -29.57 1.53
CA VAL A 59 -4.55 -29.75 2.94
C VAL A 59 -5.76 -29.64 3.87
N PHE A 60 -6.63 -28.65 3.65
CA PHE A 60 -7.77 -28.43 4.52
C PHE A 60 -8.92 -29.42 4.29
N ASP A 61 -9.02 -30.05 3.12
CA ASP A 61 -9.89 -31.21 2.89
C ASP A 61 -9.47 -32.37 3.80
N LYS A 62 -8.16 -32.64 3.91
CA LYS A 62 -7.63 -33.63 4.86
C LYS A 62 -7.87 -33.24 6.33
N LEU A 63 -7.63 -31.97 6.68
CA LEU A 63 -7.90 -31.44 8.02
C LEU A 63 -9.36 -31.64 8.43
N LYS A 64 -10.30 -31.52 7.49
CA LYS A 64 -11.74 -31.69 7.73
C LYS A 64 -12.03 -33.02 8.40
N HIS A 65 -11.38 -34.12 8.02
CA HIS A 65 -11.59 -35.43 8.63
C HIS A 65 -11.12 -35.50 10.09
N LYS A 66 -10.09 -34.72 10.45
CA LYS A 66 -9.50 -34.68 11.79
C LYS A 66 -10.32 -33.84 12.77
N ILE A 67 -11.01 -32.82 12.27
CA ILE A 67 -11.89 -31.97 13.07
C ILE A 67 -13.09 -32.77 13.57
N ARG A 68 -13.52 -32.51 14.79
CA ARG A 68 -14.74 -33.07 15.38
C ARG A 68 -15.98 -32.63 14.62
N ASP A 69 -17.04 -33.43 14.63
CA ASP A 69 -18.31 -33.08 13.98
C ASP A 69 -18.92 -31.77 14.50
N ASP A 70 -18.68 -31.44 15.76
CA ASP A 70 -19.04 -30.16 16.39
C ASP A 70 -17.88 -29.16 16.47
N GLY A 71 -16.73 -29.47 15.86
CA GLY A 71 -15.50 -28.67 15.93
C GLY A 71 -15.50 -27.44 15.02
N VAL A 72 -14.52 -26.57 15.24
CA VAL A 72 -14.41 -25.27 14.57
C VAL A 72 -13.00 -25.08 14.00
N PHE A 73 -12.91 -24.55 12.79
CA PHE A 73 -11.66 -24.19 12.15
C PHE A 73 -11.60 -22.68 11.88
N PHE A 74 -10.71 -21.98 12.56
CA PHE A 74 -10.40 -20.58 12.33
C PHE A 74 -9.19 -20.45 11.40
N LEU A 75 -9.42 -19.91 10.20
CA LEU A 75 -8.40 -19.69 9.18
C LEU A 75 -8.17 -18.20 8.98
N ASN A 76 -7.07 -17.68 9.54
CA ASN A 76 -6.61 -16.32 9.26
C ASN A 76 -5.78 -16.31 7.98
N ILE A 77 -6.23 -15.61 6.96
CA ILE A 77 -5.48 -15.50 5.70
C ILE A 77 -5.63 -14.09 5.12
N GLY A 78 -4.49 -13.47 4.86
CA GLY A 78 -4.42 -12.11 4.33
C GLY A 78 -4.42 -12.11 2.81
N ASP A 79 -5.06 -11.09 2.22
CA ASP A 79 -5.12 -10.96 0.78
C ASP A 79 -3.81 -10.42 0.16
N LYS A 80 -3.70 -10.54 -1.17
CA LYS A 80 -2.55 -10.11 -1.95
C LYS A 80 -2.95 -9.36 -3.20
N TYR A 81 -2.08 -8.45 -3.58
CA TYR A 81 -2.10 -7.86 -4.90
C TYR A 81 -1.24 -8.72 -5.83
N LEU A 82 -1.72 -8.96 -7.05
CA LEU A 82 -1.02 -9.76 -8.06
C LEU A 82 0.41 -9.27 -8.33
N ASN A 83 0.57 -7.96 -8.47
CA ASN A 83 1.83 -7.27 -8.71
C ASN A 83 2.17 -6.33 -7.53
N ARG A 84 3.46 -6.16 -7.28
CA ARG A 84 3.97 -5.28 -6.21
C ARG A 84 3.77 -3.78 -6.51
N TYR A 85 3.77 -3.41 -7.79
CA TYR A 85 3.72 -2.03 -8.28
C TYR A 85 2.60 -1.86 -9.30
N GLY A 86 2.16 -0.61 -9.49
CA GLY A 86 1.16 -0.24 -10.49
C GLY A 86 -0.27 -0.62 -10.12
N LYS A 87 -1.16 -0.50 -11.11
CA LYS A 87 -2.59 -0.82 -11.05
C LYS A 87 -2.82 -2.33 -10.97
N SER A 88 -2.48 -2.91 -9.82
CA SER A 88 -2.55 -4.36 -9.61
C SER A 88 -3.92 -4.84 -9.13
N GLN A 89 -4.42 -5.96 -9.63
CA GLN A 89 -5.59 -6.63 -9.05
C GLN A 89 -5.37 -7.01 -7.58
N LEU A 90 -6.35 -6.75 -6.71
CA LEU A 90 -6.52 -7.40 -5.41
C LEU A 90 -7.18 -8.77 -5.63
N LEU A 91 -6.54 -9.83 -5.14
CA LEU A 91 -6.83 -11.19 -5.60
C LEU A 91 -8.00 -11.88 -4.91
N GLN A 92 -8.50 -11.35 -3.79
CA GLN A 92 -9.56 -11.96 -2.96
C GLN A 92 -9.19 -13.40 -2.55
N ILE A 93 -7.91 -13.69 -2.31
CA ILE A 93 -7.43 -15.03 -1.94
C ILE A 93 -8.23 -15.64 -0.78
N PRO A 94 -8.51 -14.93 0.32
CA PRO A 94 -9.27 -15.50 1.44
C PRO A 94 -10.63 -16.04 1.00
N TYR A 95 -11.36 -15.26 0.23
CA TYR A 95 -12.72 -15.59 -0.18
C TYR A 95 -12.75 -16.66 -1.26
N ARG A 96 -11.73 -16.72 -2.14
CA ARG A 96 -11.53 -17.82 -3.09
C ARG A 96 -11.21 -19.14 -2.38
N VAL A 97 -10.34 -19.12 -1.37
CA VAL A 97 -10.10 -20.29 -0.51
C VAL A 97 -11.40 -20.73 0.14
N GLY A 98 -12.16 -19.80 0.73
CA GLY A 98 -13.42 -20.13 1.38
C GLY A 98 -14.44 -20.75 0.43
N TYR A 99 -14.61 -20.18 -0.75
CA TYR A 99 -15.52 -20.69 -1.78
C TYR A 99 -15.17 -22.12 -2.20
N HIS A 100 -13.89 -22.40 -2.45
CA HIS A 100 -13.45 -23.75 -2.83
C HIS A 100 -13.49 -24.74 -1.66
N MET A 101 -13.31 -24.27 -0.42
CA MET A 101 -13.53 -25.10 0.77
C MET A 101 -15.01 -25.46 0.96
N GLU A 102 -15.95 -24.55 0.71
CA GLU A 102 -17.39 -24.86 0.75
C GLU A 102 -17.77 -25.89 -0.31
N LYS A 103 -17.17 -25.83 -1.51
CA LYS A 103 -17.31 -26.88 -2.53
C LYS A 103 -16.78 -28.25 -2.10
N LYS A 104 -15.87 -28.29 -1.12
CA LYS A 104 -15.40 -29.53 -0.45
C LYS A 104 -16.25 -29.89 0.77
N GLY A 105 -17.41 -29.25 0.92
CA GLY A 105 -18.40 -29.51 1.95
C GLY A 105 -18.00 -28.98 3.34
N TRP A 106 -17.04 -28.07 3.43
CA TRP A 106 -16.95 -27.24 4.63
C TRP A 106 -18.15 -26.31 4.70
N ASN A 107 -18.56 -25.92 5.90
CA ASN A 107 -19.58 -24.90 6.10
C ASN A 107 -18.91 -23.61 6.59
N LEU A 108 -18.94 -22.52 5.82
CA LEU A 108 -18.43 -21.23 6.28
C LEU A 108 -19.46 -20.58 7.21
N LYS A 109 -19.24 -20.71 8.51
CA LYS A 109 -20.17 -20.23 9.54
C LYS A 109 -20.08 -18.72 9.75
N ASP A 110 -18.88 -18.15 9.60
CA ASP A 110 -18.65 -16.72 9.83
C ASP A 110 -17.39 -16.22 9.11
N ILE A 111 -17.32 -14.90 8.92
CA ILE A 111 -16.09 -14.19 8.52
C ILE A 111 -15.86 -13.05 9.51
N LEU A 112 -14.87 -13.24 10.38
CA LEU A 112 -14.46 -12.22 11.33
C LEU A 112 -13.48 -11.26 10.66
N ILE A 113 -13.53 -9.99 11.03
CA ILE A 113 -12.59 -8.96 10.58
C ILE A 113 -11.64 -8.64 11.72
N TRP A 114 -10.40 -9.06 11.59
CA TRP A 114 -9.33 -8.57 12.44
C TRP A 114 -8.88 -7.17 11.99
N TYR A 115 -9.39 -6.14 12.67
CA TYR A 115 -8.92 -4.77 12.48
C TYR A 115 -7.64 -4.51 13.29
N LYS A 116 -6.65 -3.85 12.67
CA LYS A 116 -5.33 -3.52 13.24
C LYS A 116 -5.21 -2.00 13.52
N PRO A 117 -5.53 -1.51 14.73
CA PRO A 117 -5.47 -0.08 15.07
C PRO A 117 -4.07 0.56 14.95
N ASN A 118 -3.01 -0.25 15.03
CA ASN A 118 -1.60 0.13 14.93
C ASN A 118 -0.96 -0.35 13.62
N HIS A 119 -1.74 -0.49 12.54
CA HIS A 119 -1.23 -0.86 11.22
C HIS A 119 -0.11 0.08 10.74
N MET A 120 0.79 -0.47 9.92
CA MET A 120 1.82 0.35 9.29
C MET A 120 1.20 1.24 8.21
N PRO A 121 1.56 2.53 8.15
CA PRO A 121 1.11 3.41 7.08
C PRO A 121 1.58 2.89 5.70
N SER A 122 0.69 2.94 4.71
CA SER A 122 1.02 2.61 3.33
C SER A 122 1.51 3.86 2.57
N PRO A 123 2.59 3.77 1.76
CA PRO A 123 2.98 4.83 0.85
C PRO A 123 2.15 4.86 -0.44
N ALA A 124 1.26 3.87 -0.64
CA ALA A 124 0.39 3.84 -1.81
C ALA A 124 -0.49 5.10 -1.85
N LYS A 125 -0.65 5.65 -3.06
CA LYS A 125 -1.43 6.86 -3.32
C LYS A 125 -2.71 6.59 -4.08
N ASP A 126 -2.82 5.39 -4.63
CA ASP A 126 -3.80 4.93 -5.59
C ASP A 126 -4.78 3.92 -4.97
N ARG A 127 -4.66 3.66 -3.66
CA ARG A 127 -5.51 2.76 -2.87
C ARG A 127 -5.49 3.11 -1.39
N PHE A 128 -6.47 2.61 -0.65
CA PHE A 128 -6.50 2.67 0.81
C PHE A 128 -5.40 1.82 1.44
N THR A 129 -5.03 2.15 2.68
CA THR A 129 -4.08 1.33 3.46
C THR A 129 -4.76 0.04 3.89
N ASN A 130 -4.07 -1.10 3.74
CA ASN A 130 -4.58 -2.37 4.25
C ASN A 130 -4.50 -2.42 5.79
N THR A 131 -5.65 -2.40 6.46
CA THR A 131 -5.77 -2.25 7.92
C THR A 131 -6.51 -3.38 8.59
N TYR A 132 -7.13 -4.29 7.84
CA TYR A 132 -7.73 -5.50 8.38
C TYR A 132 -7.16 -6.78 7.77
N GLU A 133 -7.54 -7.92 8.33
CA GLU A 133 -7.40 -9.28 7.77
C GLU A 133 -8.68 -10.08 8.07
N PRO A 134 -9.22 -10.85 7.12
CA PRO A 134 -10.35 -11.73 7.39
C PRO A 134 -9.89 -13.04 8.07
N ILE A 135 -10.72 -13.52 9.00
CA ILE A 135 -10.61 -14.84 9.61
C ILE A 135 -11.87 -15.61 9.23
N LEU A 136 -11.70 -16.64 8.42
CA LEU A 136 -12.77 -17.52 8.00
C LEU A 136 -13.04 -18.55 9.10
N VAL A 137 -14.30 -18.71 9.48
CA VAL A 137 -14.73 -19.65 10.53
C VAL A 137 -15.49 -20.78 9.88
N PHE A 138 -14.87 -21.95 9.79
CA PHE A 138 -15.48 -23.14 9.21
C PHE A 138 -15.95 -24.13 10.28
N THR A 139 -17.02 -24.85 9.96
CA THR A 139 -17.50 -26.02 10.70
C THR A 139 -17.74 -27.18 9.73
N LYS A 140 -17.89 -28.40 10.25
CA LYS A 140 -18.32 -29.55 9.44
C LYS A 140 -19.81 -29.53 9.11
N SER A 141 -20.62 -28.94 9.99
CA SER A 141 -22.08 -28.91 9.89
C SER A 141 -22.62 -27.55 10.30
N GLU A 142 -23.72 -27.13 9.68
CA GLU A 142 -24.45 -25.92 10.04
C GLU A 142 -25.15 -26.02 11.40
N ARG A 143 -25.63 -27.23 11.75
CA ARG A 143 -26.60 -27.46 12.84
C ARG A 143 -25.96 -27.69 14.19
N ARG A 144 -24.71 -28.15 14.22
CA ARG A 144 -24.01 -28.53 15.45
C ARG A 144 -22.57 -28.04 15.38
N SER A 145 -22.26 -27.03 16.19
CA SER A 145 -20.87 -26.64 16.46
C SER A 145 -20.74 -26.03 17.84
N ILE A 146 -19.53 -26.03 18.38
CA ILE A 146 -19.20 -25.31 19.61
C ILE A 146 -18.95 -23.82 19.40
N TYR A 147 -19.15 -23.30 18.18
CA TYR A 147 -18.97 -21.89 17.86
C TYR A 147 -20.13 -21.05 18.38
N ASN A 148 -19.85 -20.01 19.17
CA ASN A 148 -20.85 -19.12 19.76
C ASN A 148 -20.54 -17.62 19.53
N GLY A 149 -19.85 -17.31 18.42
CA GLY A 149 -19.52 -15.93 18.06
C GLY A 149 -20.74 -15.04 17.82
N LYS A 150 -20.65 -13.78 18.29
CA LYS A 150 -21.68 -12.74 18.11
C LYS A 150 -21.14 -11.51 17.37
N GLU A 151 -20.08 -10.90 17.90
CA GLU A 151 -19.41 -9.77 17.27
C GLU A 151 -18.37 -10.26 16.25
N ARG A 152 -18.47 -9.73 15.02
CA ARG A 152 -17.64 -10.11 13.88
C ARG A 152 -16.39 -9.26 13.71
N ILE A 153 -16.24 -8.17 14.46
CA ILE A 153 -15.08 -7.28 14.37
C ILE A 153 -14.16 -7.49 15.57
N LEU A 154 -12.92 -7.92 15.31
CA LEU A 154 -11.88 -8.12 16.32
C LEU A 154 -10.88 -6.97 16.28
N ARG A 155 -10.91 -6.11 17.30
CA ARG A 155 -10.03 -4.94 17.41
C ARG A 155 -8.77 -5.28 18.19
N VAL A 156 -7.78 -5.86 17.51
CA VAL A 156 -6.56 -6.36 18.13
C VAL A 156 -5.33 -5.69 17.51
N PRO A 157 -4.47 -5.02 18.29
CA PRO A 157 -3.23 -4.45 17.77
C PRO A 157 -2.23 -5.55 17.36
N LEU A 158 -1.40 -5.26 16.36
CA LEU A 158 -0.23 -6.06 16.02
C LEU A 158 0.69 -6.19 17.25
N GLN A 159 1.20 -7.40 17.47
CA GLN A 159 2.14 -7.74 18.54
C GLN A 159 3.56 -7.83 17.97
N GLN A 160 4.54 -7.22 18.65
CA GLN A 160 5.95 -7.32 18.27
C GLN A 160 6.53 -8.63 18.80
N THR A 161 7.46 -9.23 18.04
CA THR A 161 8.15 -10.47 18.44
C THR A 161 9.66 -10.35 18.26
N PRO A 162 10.46 -11.01 19.12
CA PRO A 162 11.92 -11.00 19.00
C PRO A 162 12.46 -11.93 17.89
N TRP A 163 11.67 -12.89 17.42
CA TRP A 163 12.12 -13.93 16.48
C TRP A 163 12.15 -13.44 15.02
N ARG A 164 13.09 -13.97 14.23
CA ARG A 164 13.33 -13.57 12.83
C ARG A 164 12.23 -14.07 11.90
N HIS A 165 11.94 -13.29 10.85
CA HIS A 165 11.06 -13.67 9.72
C HIS A 165 9.67 -14.15 10.12
N THR A 166 9.17 -13.74 11.28
CA THR A 166 7.88 -14.20 11.76
C THR A 166 6.72 -13.39 11.17
N ALA A 167 5.62 -14.08 10.91
CA ALA A 167 4.31 -13.49 10.70
C ALA A 167 3.41 -14.10 11.79
N VAL A 168 3.59 -13.63 13.03
CA VAL A 168 2.82 -14.12 14.18
C VAL A 168 1.54 -13.30 14.28
N PHE A 169 0.37 -13.93 14.17
CA PHE A 169 -0.85 -13.27 14.62
C PHE A 169 -0.81 -13.11 16.15
N PRO A 170 -1.29 -11.99 16.72
CA PRO A 170 -1.18 -11.72 18.15
C PRO A 170 -1.79 -12.81 19.03
N GLU A 171 -1.20 -13.06 20.21
CA GLU A 171 -1.77 -13.97 21.23
C GLU A 171 -3.20 -13.58 21.58
N ARG A 172 -3.46 -12.27 21.74
CA ARG A 172 -4.80 -11.73 21.99
C ARG A 172 -5.80 -12.08 20.88
N LEU A 173 -5.35 -12.22 19.63
CA LEU A 173 -6.24 -12.61 18.54
C LEU A 173 -6.71 -14.07 18.70
N VAL A 174 -5.80 -14.97 19.11
CA VAL A 174 -6.14 -16.36 19.44
C VAL A 174 -7.07 -16.43 20.63
N GLU A 175 -6.83 -15.62 21.67
CA GLU A 175 -7.73 -15.53 22.83
C GLU A 175 -9.15 -15.14 22.39
N GLU A 176 -9.29 -14.17 21.48
CA GLU A 176 -10.59 -13.78 20.94
C GLU A 176 -11.28 -14.88 20.13
N MET A 177 -10.53 -15.70 19.38
CA MET A 177 -11.06 -16.89 18.69
C MET A 177 -11.50 -17.97 19.68
N LEU A 178 -10.68 -18.28 20.70
CA LEU A 178 -10.98 -19.30 21.69
C LEU A 178 -12.10 -18.91 22.66
N LYS A 179 -12.35 -17.61 22.88
CA LYS A 179 -13.53 -17.13 23.61
C LYS A 179 -14.85 -17.37 22.87
N ARG A 180 -14.80 -17.59 21.55
CA ARG A 180 -15.96 -17.84 20.68
C ARG A 180 -16.27 -19.32 20.52
N VAL A 181 -15.68 -20.16 21.36
CA VAL A 181 -15.94 -21.59 21.39
C VAL A 181 -16.19 -22.10 22.81
N GLU A 182 -17.12 -23.04 22.93
CA GLU A 182 -17.41 -23.73 24.19
C GLU A 182 -16.42 -24.88 24.44
N LEU A 183 -15.22 -24.54 24.91
CA LEU A 183 -14.19 -25.52 25.24
C LEU A 183 -14.58 -26.41 26.43
N ARG A 184 -14.32 -27.71 26.31
CA ARG A 184 -14.55 -28.76 27.30
C ARG A 184 -13.23 -29.40 27.73
N SER A 185 -13.17 -29.96 28.93
CA SER A 185 -12.03 -30.79 29.34
C SER A 185 -11.87 -31.97 28.38
N GLY A 186 -10.64 -32.27 28.00
CA GLY A 186 -10.31 -33.24 26.96
C GLY A 186 -10.26 -32.66 25.55
N ASP A 187 -10.70 -31.42 25.31
CA ASP A 187 -10.63 -30.81 23.99
C ASP A 187 -9.18 -30.61 23.52
N LEU A 188 -8.97 -30.89 22.23
CA LEU A 188 -7.69 -30.84 21.55
C LEU A 188 -7.68 -29.67 20.56
N ILE A 189 -6.69 -28.78 20.71
CA ILE A 189 -6.51 -27.58 19.89
C ILE A 189 -5.33 -27.77 18.93
N LEU A 190 -5.58 -27.67 17.63
CA LEU A 190 -4.57 -27.86 16.59
C LEU A 190 -4.15 -26.54 15.97
N ASP A 191 -2.86 -26.37 15.73
CA ASP A 191 -2.35 -25.39 14.75
C ASP A 191 -1.56 -26.13 13.66
N PRO A 192 -2.11 -26.28 12.45
CA PRO A 192 -1.47 -26.96 11.33
C PRO A 192 -0.29 -26.17 10.72
N PHE A 193 -0.13 -24.88 11.03
CA PHE A 193 0.98 -24.03 10.61
C PHE A 193 1.49 -23.21 11.78
N ALA A 194 2.03 -23.91 12.79
CA ALA A 194 2.23 -23.36 14.12
C ALA A 194 3.20 -22.17 14.19
N GLY A 195 4.19 -22.10 13.30
CA GLY A 195 5.21 -21.06 13.30
C GLY A 195 5.84 -20.96 14.70
N THR A 196 5.65 -19.83 15.37
CA THR A 196 6.18 -19.64 16.73
C THR A 196 5.36 -20.29 17.85
N GLY A 197 4.31 -21.06 17.57
CA GLY A 197 3.52 -21.78 18.59
C GLY A 197 2.60 -20.89 19.42
N THR A 198 2.06 -19.82 18.83
CA THR A 198 1.21 -18.86 19.56
C THR A 198 -0.07 -19.50 20.08
N VAL A 199 -0.65 -20.43 19.32
CA VAL A 199 -1.85 -21.17 19.76
C VAL A 199 -1.57 -22.02 21.00
N ALA A 200 -0.43 -22.71 21.06
CA ALA A 200 -0.01 -23.46 22.26
C ALA A 200 0.25 -22.55 23.46
N VAL A 201 0.88 -21.37 23.28
CA VAL A 201 1.08 -20.40 24.37
C VAL A 201 -0.25 -19.98 24.99
N VAL A 202 -1.24 -19.67 24.16
CA VAL A 202 -2.57 -19.27 24.65
C VAL A 202 -3.34 -20.44 25.26
N THR A 203 -3.20 -21.64 24.68
CA THR A 203 -3.78 -22.87 25.24
C THR A 203 -3.24 -23.16 26.64
N ASN A 204 -1.92 -23.06 26.84
CA ASN A 204 -1.29 -23.20 28.15
C ASN A 204 -1.83 -22.18 29.16
N ARG A 205 -1.98 -20.92 28.73
CA ARG A 205 -2.55 -19.85 29.57
C ARG A 205 -3.98 -20.15 30.00
N ILE A 206 -4.84 -20.60 29.08
CA ILE A 206 -6.22 -20.97 29.40
C ILE A 206 -6.25 -22.16 30.37
N ARG A 207 -5.41 -23.17 30.14
CA ARG A 207 -5.28 -24.34 31.02
C ARG A 207 -4.79 -23.95 32.42
N SER A 208 -3.86 -23.01 32.55
CA SER A 208 -3.38 -22.53 33.85
C SER A 208 -4.41 -21.68 34.60
N ASN A 209 -5.32 -21.00 33.88
CA ASN A 209 -6.31 -20.08 34.46
C ASN A 209 -7.70 -20.72 34.62
N SER A 210 -7.89 -21.99 34.27
CA SER A 210 -9.19 -22.67 34.34
C SER A 210 -9.02 -24.12 34.80
N SER A 211 -10.10 -24.75 35.25
CA SER A 211 -10.13 -26.20 35.55
C SER A 211 -10.21 -27.08 34.30
N LYS A 212 -10.13 -26.51 33.09
CA LYS A 212 -10.27 -27.25 31.84
C LYS A 212 -8.96 -27.92 31.46
N GLU A 213 -8.98 -29.25 31.40
CA GLU A 213 -7.85 -30.04 30.94
C GLU A 213 -7.81 -30.11 29.40
N ILE A 214 -7.32 -29.05 28.76
CA ILE A 214 -7.17 -28.97 27.30
C ILE A 214 -5.73 -29.22 26.86
N SER A 215 -5.55 -29.70 25.64
CA SER A 215 -4.22 -29.98 25.07
C SER A 215 -4.06 -29.32 23.71
N SER A 216 -2.80 -29.12 23.29
CA SER A 216 -2.48 -28.53 22.00
C SER A 216 -1.57 -29.42 21.15
N ILE A 217 -1.80 -29.43 19.83
CA ILE A 217 -0.93 -30.05 18.83
C ILE A 217 -0.44 -28.97 17.86
N MET A 218 0.87 -28.83 17.74
CA MET A 218 1.50 -27.88 16.84
C MET A 218 2.16 -28.65 15.69
N ILE A 219 1.81 -28.32 14.44
CA ILE A 219 2.50 -28.84 13.26
C ILE A 219 3.40 -27.74 12.69
N GLU A 220 4.69 -28.04 12.50
CA GLU A 220 5.66 -27.08 11.96
C GLU A 220 6.73 -27.79 11.12
N GLY A 221 6.97 -27.30 9.91
CA GLY A 221 7.96 -27.88 8.99
C GLY A 221 9.39 -27.38 9.21
N SER A 222 9.56 -26.17 9.76
CA SER A 222 10.87 -25.58 10.01
C SER A 222 11.44 -25.98 11.35
N LYS A 223 12.62 -26.60 11.33
CA LYS A 223 13.40 -26.92 12.53
C LYS A 223 13.67 -25.70 13.43
N TYR A 224 13.85 -24.51 12.84
CA TYR A 224 14.03 -23.27 13.60
C TYR A 224 12.79 -22.95 14.43
N PHE A 225 11.61 -23.00 13.81
CA PHE A 225 10.36 -22.69 14.47
C PHE A 225 9.95 -23.75 15.50
N VAL A 226 10.23 -25.03 15.24
CA VAL A 226 10.08 -26.09 16.27
C VAL A 226 10.86 -25.73 17.55
N GLY A 227 12.12 -25.29 17.42
CA GLY A 227 12.91 -24.84 18.57
C GLY A 227 12.27 -23.66 19.31
N VAL A 228 11.73 -22.68 18.57
CA VAL A 228 11.00 -21.54 19.15
C VAL A 228 9.73 -21.99 19.89
N ILE A 229 8.98 -22.97 19.34
CA ILE A 229 7.79 -23.53 20.01
C ILE A 229 8.19 -24.14 21.35
N GLN A 230 9.22 -24.99 21.37
CA GLN A 230 9.70 -25.63 22.59
C GLN A 230 10.14 -24.61 23.64
N GLU A 231 10.89 -23.58 23.23
CA GLU A 231 11.33 -22.49 24.11
C GLU A 231 10.14 -21.72 24.72
N ARG A 232 9.13 -21.38 23.92
CA ARG A 232 7.98 -20.57 24.37
C ARG A 232 6.97 -21.35 25.21
N THR A 233 6.81 -22.63 24.94
CA THR A 233 5.68 -23.42 25.47
C THR A 233 6.10 -24.47 26.48
N GLY A 234 7.38 -24.86 26.48
CA GLY A 234 7.88 -25.97 27.30
C GLY A 234 7.48 -27.36 26.80
N ILE A 235 6.86 -27.48 25.62
CA ILE A 235 6.44 -28.78 25.07
C ILE A 235 7.69 -29.60 24.72
N LYS A 236 7.82 -30.77 25.35
CA LYS A 236 8.94 -31.70 25.12
C LYS A 236 8.60 -32.84 24.17
N ASN A 237 7.32 -33.18 24.05
CA ASN A 237 6.88 -34.26 23.18
C ASN A 237 6.98 -33.82 21.72
N LEU A 238 7.96 -34.36 21.00
CA LEU A 238 8.26 -34.03 19.62
C LEU A 238 8.31 -35.32 18.81
N VAL A 239 7.46 -35.40 17.80
CA VAL A 239 7.44 -36.51 16.85
C VAL A 239 7.83 -35.97 15.48
N ARG A 240 8.84 -36.60 14.86
CA ARG A 240 9.26 -36.27 13.49
C ARG A 240 8.48 -37.12 12.51
N VAL A 241 7.86 -36.48 11.53
CA VAL A 241 7.03 -37.13 10.54
C VAL A 241 7.74 -37.06 9.18
N PRO A 242 8.03 -38.20 8.53
CA PRO A 242 8.56 -38.20 7.17
C PRO A 242 7.58 -37.51 6.20
N ASN A 243 8.12 -36.73 5.26
CA ASN A 243 7.29 -36.12 4.23
C ASN A 243 6.75 -37.21 3.29
N MET A 244 5.44 -37.17 3.05
CA MET A 244 4.79 -37.95 2.01
C MET A 244 4.50 -37.07 0.79
N GLU A 245 4.55 -37.67 -0.40
CA GLU A 245 4.02 -37.02 -1.58
C GLU A 245 2.48 -37.10 -1.57
N TYR A 246 1.84 -36.02 -1.99
CA TYR A 246 0.38 -35.95 -2.14
C TYR A 246 0.01 -35.16 -3.38
N GLY A 247 -1.03 -35.63 -4.08
CA GLY A 247 -1.55 -34.94 -5.25
C GLY A 247 -2.40 -33.74 -4.87
N TRP A 248 -2.21 -32.63 -5.58
CA TRP A 248 -3.09 -31.46 -5.56
C TRP A 248 -3.18 -30.90 -6.97
N ALA A 249 -4.22 -30.10 -7.24
CA ALA A 249 -4.41 -29.45 -8.54
C ALA A 249 -4.80 -27.98 -8.33
N PRO A 250 -4.46 -27.08 -9.28
CA PRO A 250 -4.96 -25.71 -9.26
C PRO A 250 -6.49 -25.69 -9.23
N VAL A 251 -7.06 -24.73 -8.50
CA VAL A 251 -8.51 -24.51 -8.54
C VAL A 251 -8.95 -23.95 -9.90
N ARG A 252 -10.21 -24.19 -10.26
CA ARG A 252 -10.84 -23.59 -11.43
C ARG A 252 -11.80 -22.49 -10.97
N GLU A 253 -11.49 -21.26 -11.35
CA GLU A 253 -12.31 -20.10 -11.01
C GLU A 253 -13.57 -20.01 -11.89
N GLU A 254 -14.69 -19.63 -11.30
CA GLU A 254 -15.93 -19.38 -12.03
C GLU A 254 -15.98 -17.94 -12.57
N ARG A 255 -16.74 -17.77 -13.65
CA ARG A 255 -17.08 -16.45 -14.19
C ARG A 255 -18.28 -15.89 -13.45
N LEU A 256 -18.54 -14.59 -13.63
CA LEU A 256 -19.75 -13.96 -13.11
C LEU A 256 -20.98 -14.79 -13.47
N PRO A 257 -21.93 -14.96 -12.53
CA PRO A 257 -23.13 -15.74 -12.79
C PRO A 257 -23.98 -15.09 -13.90
N GLU A 258 -24.81 -15.89 -14.54
CA GLU A 258 -25.80 -15.38 -15.49
C GLU A 258 -27.00 -14.81 -14.73
N VAL A 259 -27.02 -13.48 -14.60
CA VAL A 259 -28.06 -12.68 -13.97
C VAL A 259 -28.40 -11.50 -14.87
N GLU A 260 -29.61 -10.94 -14.74
CA GLU A 260 -30.02 -9.74 -15.47
C GLU A 260 -29.08 -8.57 -15.09
N PRO A 261 -28.41 -7.92 -16.05
CA PRO A 261 -27.48 -6.84 -15.73
C PRO A 261 -28.22 -5.57 -15.28
N MET A 262 -27.78 -4.98 -14.18
CA MET A 262 -28.20 -3.65 -13.72
C MET A 262 -27.12 -2.62 -14.01
N GLU A 263 -27.38 -1.72 -14.96
CA GLU A 263 -26.44 -0.66 -15.34
C GLU A 263 -26.62 0.57 -14.45
N ILE A 264 -25.58 0.98 -13.72
CA ILE A 264 -25.54 2.25 -12.98
C ILE A 264 -24.85 3.28 -13.89
N LEU A 265 -25.58 4.28 -14.38
CA LEU A 265 -25.14 5.24 -15.40
C LEU A 265 -25.48 6.69 -14.98
N THR A 266 -25.01 7.10 -13.80
CA THR A 266 -25.35 8.40 -13.19
C THR A 266 -24.24 9.44 -13.33
N ASP A 267 -22.97 9.06 -13.24
CA ASP A 267 -21.82 9.97 -13.38
C ASP A 267 -20.69 9.30 -14.17
N GLU A 268 -20.35 9.87 -15.33
CA GLU A 268 -19.33 9.31 -16.24
C GLU A 268 -17.93 9.20 -15.59
N HIS A 269 -17.66 9.94 -14.50
CA HIS A 269 -16.39 9.93 -13.78
C HIS A 269 -16.28 8.79 -12.76
N GLY A 270 -17.39 8.11 -12.44
CA GLY A 270 -17.42 7.04 -11.46
C GLY A 270 -18.75 6.91 -10.74
N GLU A 271 -18.89 5.87 -9.93
CA GLU A 271 -20.17 5.53 -9.29
C GLU A 271 -19.97 5.13 -7.83
N VAL A 272 -20.97 5.43 -6.99
CA VAL A 272 -21.13 4.79 -5.68
C VAL A 272 -22.49 4.12 -5.63
N PHE A 273 -22.49 2.81 -5.41
CA PHE A 273 -23.71 2.02 -5.33
C PHE A 273 -23.64 1.05 -4.15
N ILE A 274 -24.61 1.10 -3.23
CA ILE A 274 -24.64 0.21 -2.06
C ILE A 274 -25.92 -0.62 -2.12
N ALA A 275 -25.80 -1.85 -2.61
CA ALA A 275 -26.88 -2.81 -2.69
C ALA A 275 -27.36 -3.24 -1.29
N ASN A 276 -28.65 -3.53 -1.17
CA ASN A 276 -29.23 -4.10 0.05
C ASN A 276 -29.08 -5.63 0.08
N THR A 277 -29.05 -6.30 -1.08
CA THR A 277 -29.01 -7.77 -1.21
C THR A 277 -27.92 -8.24 -2.18
N SER A 278 -27.54 -9.52 -2.07
CA SER A 278 -26.60 -10.18 -2.98
C SER A 278 -27.08 -10.16 -4.44
N ASP A 279 -28.36 -10.44 -4.72
CA ASP A 279 -28.89 -10.44 -6.09
C ASP A 279 -28.75 -9.07 -6.77
N GLU A 280 -29.04 -7.99 -6.03
CA GLU A 280 -28.89 -6.62 -6.51
C GLU A 280 -27.41 -6.29 -6.79
N PHE A 281 -26.51 -6.71 -5.90
CA PHE A 281 -25.07 -6.54 -6.08
C PHE A 281 -24.53 -7.30 -7.29
N LEU A 282 -24.89 -8.58 -7.45
CA LEU A 282 -24.45 -9.40 -8.58
C LEU A 282 -25.00 -8.87 -9.91
N SER A 283 -26.23 -8.38 -9.92
CA SER A 283 -26.83 -7.70 -11.08
C SER A 283 -26.04 -6.43 -11.45
N ALA A 284 -25.67 -5.61 -10.46
CA ALA A 284 -24.85 -4.42 -10.68
C ALA A 284 -23.43 -4.77 -11.16
N LEU A 285 -22.82 -5.81 -10.58
CA LEU A 285 -21.51 -6.30 -10.99
C LEU A 285 -21.53 -6.83 -12.43
N LYS A 286 -22.61 -7.53 -12.83
CA LYS A 286 -22.85 -7.94 -14.22
C LYS A 286 -23.07 -6.72 -15.13
N GLY A 287 -23.73 -5.67 -14.66
CA GLY A 287 -23.92 -4.41 -15.37
C GLY A 287 -22.62 -3.76 -15.85
N ILE A 288 -21.53 -3.86 -15.07
CA ILE A 288 -20.19 -3.37 -15.46
C ILE A 288 -19.69 -4.00 -16.77
N THR A 289 -20.12 -5.23 -17.06
CA THR A 289 -19.65 -5.98 -18.24
C THR A 289 -20.26 -5.49 -19.55
N THR A 290 -21.39 -4.78 -19.49
CA THR A 290 -22.18 -4.35 -20.64
C THR A 290 -21.44 -3.30 -21.50
N SER A 291 -21.72 -3.31 -22.80
CA SER A 291 -21.15 -2.32 -23.72
C SER A 291 -21.62 -0.90 -23.40
N ARG A 292 -22.87 -0.73 -22.97
CA ARG A 292 -23.43 0.58 -22.62
C ARG A 292 -22.75 1.17 -21.38
N PHE A 293 -22.52 0.37 -20.34
CA PHE A 293 -21.75 0.80 -19.17
C PHE A 293 -20.32 1.22 -19.52
N LYS A 294 -19.63 0.40 -20.33
CA LYS A 294 -18.25 0.66 -20.79
C LYS A 294 -18.10 1.90 -21.67
N ASN A 295 -19.17 2.29 -22.38
CA ASN A 295 -19.20 3.45 -23.27
C ASN A 295 -19.63 4.74 -22.56
N PHE A 296 -20.51 4.63 -21.56
CA PHE A 296 -20.95 5.80 -20.77
C PHE A 296 -19.84 6.33 -19.88
N HIS A 297 -19.10 5.45 -19.20
CA HIS A 297 -18.06 5.89 -18.27
C HIS A 297 -16.73 6.16 -18.96
N ARG A 298 -16.01 7.13 -18.41
CA ARG A 298 -14.64 7.43 -18.80
C ARG A 298 -13.70 6.28 -18.47
N GLU A 299 -12.59 6.22 -19.19
CA GLU A 299 -11.56 5.18 -18.99
C GLU A 299 -10.84 5.30 -17.62
N ASP A 300 -10.80 6.51 -17.05
CA ASP A 300 -10.23 6.83 -15.74
C ASP A 300 -11.25 6.77 -14.58
N ALA A 301 -12.48 6.33 -14.85
CA ALA A 301 -13.55 6.27 -13.85
C ALA A 301 -13.28 5.26 -12.73
N LEU A 302 -13.83 5.55 -11.55
CA LEU A 302 -13.68 4.74 -10.34
C LEU A 302 -15.04 4.38 -9.74
N TYR A 303 -15.23 3.12 -9.37
CA TYR A 303 -16.52 2.61 -8.91
C TYR A 303 -16.40 2.07 -7.49
N PHE A 304 -17.37 2.36 -6.64
CA PHE A 304 -17.49 1.83 -5.28
C PHE A 304 -18.81 1.09 -5.12
N PHE A 305 -18.78 -0.23 -5.29
CA PHE A 305 -19.99 -1.06 -5.21
C PHE A 305 -19.98 -1.86 -3.90
N GLY A 306 -20.97 -1.65 -3.05
CA GLY A 306 -21.11 -2.35 -1.77
C GLY A 306 -22.37 -3.19 -1.70
N VAL A 307 -22.42 -4.07 -0.69
CA VAL A 307 -23.56 -4.96 -0.47
C VAL A 307 -23.78 -5.20 1.02
N LYS A 308 -24.92 -4.77 1.56
CA LYS A 308 -25.21 -4.84 3.00
C LYS A 308 -25.47 -6.27 3.46
N LYS A 309 -26.40 -6.98 2.82
CA LYS A 309 -26.69 -8.39 3.08
C LYS A 309 -25.90 -9.22 2.09
N TRP A 310 -24.65 -9.50 2.46
CA TRP A 310 -23.69 -10.19 1.61
C TRP A 310 -23.65 -11.69 1.92
N THR A 311 -23.16 -12.43 0.94
CA THR A 311 -22.83 -13.86 0.99
C THR A 311 -21.38 -14.07 0.57
N LEU A 312 -20.86 -15.28 0.73
CA LEU A 312 -19.51 -15.61 0.23
C LEU A 312 -19.40 -15.41 -1.29
N LEU A 313 -20.49 -15.59 -2.05
CA LEU A 313 -20.50 -15.41 -3.49
C LEU A 313 -20.20 -13.96 -3.90
N ASP A 314 -20.69 -12.96 -3.16
CA ASP A 314 -20.39 -11.56 -3.46
C ASP A 314 -18.90 -11.26 -3.32
N LEU A 315 -18.29 -11.77 -2.25
CA LEU A 315 -16.86 -11.62 -1.97
C LEU A 315 -16.00 -12.39 -2.98
N TYR A 316 -16.45 -13.57 -3.38
CA TYR A 316 -15.83 -14.41 -4.41
C TYR A 316 -15.89 -13.72 -5.78
N TYR A 317 -17.07 -13.44 -6.30
CA TYR A 317 -17.24 -12.93 -7.66
C TYR A 317 -16.66 -11.53 -7.88
N ALA A 318 -16.43 -10.74 -6.84
CA ALA A 318 -15.76 -9.44 -6.96
C ALA A 318 -14.39 -9.52 -7.67
N HIS A 319 -13.63 -10.62 -7.53
CA HIS A 319 -12.35 -10.74 -8.25
C HIS A 319 -12.53 -11.08 -9.73
N SER A 320 -13.67 -11.69 -10.11
CA SER A 320 -13.90 -12.22 -11.46
C SER A 320 -14.08 -11.11 -12.50
N ILE A 321 -14.35 -9.88 -12.07
CA ILE A 321 -14.41 -8.70 -12.95
C ILE A 321 -13.06 -8.44 -13.66
N LEU A 322 -11.96 -9.03 -13.17
CA LEU A 322 -10.67 -9.05 -13.88
C LEU A 322 -10.80 -9.57 -15.30
N TYR A 323 -11.63 -10.60 -15.49
CA TYR A 323 -11.84 -11.21 -16.80
C TYR A 323 -12.69 -10.35 -17.74
N GLU A 324 -13.28 -9.27 -17.21
CA GLU A 324 -14.17 -8.36 -17.92
C GLU A 324 -13.49 -7.01 -18.25
N GLY A 325 -12.18 -6.91 -18.00
CA GLY A 325 -11.36 -5.73 -18.29
C GLY A 325 -11.38 -4.68 -17.17
N TYR A 326 -11.57 -5.07 -15.92
CA TYR A 326 -11.53 -4.21 -14.74
C TYR A 326 -10.58 -4.76 -13.69
N VAL A 327 -10.23 -3.95 -12.70
CA VAL A 327 -9.46 -4.38 -11.53
C VAL A 327 -10.17 -3.98 -10.25
N LEU A 328 -10.22 -4.90 -9.30
CA LEU A 328 -10.51 -4.66 -7.89
C LEU A 328 -9.26 -4.06 -7.23
N ARG A 329 -9.38 -2.82 -6.75
CA ARG A 329 -8.28 -2.04 -6.18
C ARG A 329 -8.24 -2.05 -4.67
N ASN A 330 -9.40 -2.15 -4.02
CA ASN A 330 -9.54 -2.35 -2.58
C ASN A 330 -10.87 -3.05 -2.29
N THR A 331 -10.91 -3.82 -1.22
CA THR A 331 -12.16 -4.19 -0.52
C THR A 331 -12.17 -3.38 0.77
N LEU A 332 -13.15 -2.51 0.93
CA LEU A 332 -13.37 -1.73 2.14
C LEU A 332 -14.33 -2.49 3.05
N VAL A 333 -14.08 -2.47 4.36
CA VAL A 333 -14.97 -3.03 5.38
C VAL A 333 -15.67 -1.88 6.06
N VAL A 334 -16.99 -1.81 5.92
CA VAL A 334 -17.81 -0.82 6.63
C VAL A 334 -18.41 -1.48 7.87
N SER A 335 -18.00 -0.99 9.05
CA SER A 335 -18.43 -1.49 10.35
C SER A 335 -19.75 -0.85 10.79
N ARG A 336 -20.73 -1.66 11.21
CA ARG A 336 -22.03 -1.22 11.77
C ARG A 336 -22.44 -2.13 12.94
N GLU A 337 -22.59 -1.57 14.13
CA GLU A 337 -23.16 -2.27 15.31
C GLU A 337 -22.49 -3.63 15.64
N GLY A 338 -21.18 -3.77 15.40
CA GLY A 338 -20.44 -5.01 15.65
C GLY A 338 -20.47 -6.03 14.49
N ASP A 339 -21.19 -5.71 13.42
CA ASP A 339 -21.17 -6.41 12.12
C ASP A 339 -20.48 -5.55 11.05
N TRP A 340 -20.37 -6.09 9.84
CA TRP A 340 -19.71 -5.43 8.73
C TRP A 340 -20.30 -5.77 7.36
N TYR A 341 -20.07 -4.91 6.38
CA TYR A 341 -20.35 -5.21 4.97
C TYR A 341 -19.23 -4.71 4.04
N PRO A 342 -18.97 -5.38 2.91
CA PRO A 342 -17.94 -4.98 1.97
C PRO A 342 -18.39 -3.83 1.05
N VAL A 343 -17.45 -2.98 0.69
CA VAL A 343 -17.54 -2.06 -0.46
C VAL A 343 -16.31 -2.26 -1.33
N PHE A 344 -16.51 -2.66 -2.58
CA PHE A 344 -15.46 -2.96 -3.54
C PHE A 344 -15.14 -1.74 -4.39
N MET A 345 -13.86 -1.40 -4.47
CA MET A 345 -13.35 -0.32 -5.31
C MET A 345 -12.86 -0.90 -6.63
N PHE A 346 -13.55 -0.62 -7.74
CA PHE A 346 -13.19 -1.08 -9.08
C PHE A 346 -12.65 0.05 -9.95
N ALA A 347 -11.78 -0.28 -10.90
CA ALA A 347 -11.34 0.63 -11.96
C ALA A 347 -11.14 -0.17 -13.25
N ARG A 348 -11.35 0.41 -14.43
CA ARG A 348 -11.11 -0.27 -15.71
C ARG A 348 -9.64 -0.65 -15.86
N ASP A 349 -9.28 -1.85 -16.30
CA ASP A 349 -7.89 -2.28 -16.47
C ASP A 349 -7.27 -1.69 -17.74
N SER A 350 -6.99 -0.40 -17.70
CA SER A 350 -6.36 0.34 -18.78
C SER A 350 -4.93 0.74 -18.41
N THR A 351 -4.02 0.57 -19.38
CA THR A 351 -2.66 1.12 -19.36
C THR A 351 -2.55 2.49 -20.04
N ARG A 352 -3.66 3.05 -20.53
CA ARG A 352 -3.69 4.35 -21.21
C ARG A 352 -3.85 5.51 -20.25
N THR A 353 -4.60 5.36 -19.16
CA THR A 353 -4.89 6.46 -18.23
C THR A 353 -4.98 6.01 -16.78
N GLU A 354 -4.32 6.75 -15.88
CA GLU A 354 -4.46 6.58 -14.43
C GLU A 354 -5.91 6.86 -14.00
N TYR A 355 -6.46 6.02 -13.13
CA TYR A 355 -7.80 6.26 -12.60
C TYR A 355 -7.78 7.43 -11.63
N ARG A 356 -8.84 8.23 -11.62
CA ARG A 356 -8.97 9.39 -10.74
C ARG A 356 -9.20 8.92 -9.30
N PHE A 357 -8.21 9.12 -8.45
CA PHE A 357 -8.29 8.79 -7.03
C PHE A 357 -7.73 9.92 -6.15
N TYR A 358 -8.61 10.83 -5.73
CA TYR A 358 -8.31 12.02 -4.95
C TYR A 358 -8.17 11.73 -3.45
N LEU A 359 -7.28 10.80 -3.10
CA LEU A 359 -7.06 10.33 -1.71
C LEU A 359 -6.81 11.47 -0.71
N ASP A 360 -6.19 12.56 -1.16
CA ASP A 360 -5.84 13.70 -0.31
C ASP A 360 -7.08 14.43 0.27
N ARG A 361 -8.25 14.29 -0.35
CA ARG A 361 -9.52 14.88 0.13
C ARG A 361 -10.12 14.16 1.33
N VAL A 362 -9.61 12.97 1.68
CA VAL A 362 -10.14 12.13 2.75
C VAL A 362 -9.06 11.65 3.73
N ARG A 363 -7.87 12.25 3.70
CA ARG A 363 -6.78 11.88 4.61
C ARG A 363 -7.13 12.15 6.06
N ILE A 364 -6.62 11.27 6.93
CA ILE A 364 -6.85 11.36 8.36
C ILE A 364 -5.80 12.27 8.99
N ALA A 365 -6.24 13.26 9.75
CA ALA A 365 -5.36 14.18 10.46
C ALA A 365 -4.31 13.45 11.33
N PRO A 366 -3.09 13.98 11.45
CA PRO A 366 -2.09 13.51 12.40
C PRO A 366 -2.61 13.48 13.84
N LYS A 367 -2.35 12.41 14.60
CA LYS A 367 -2.69 12.35 16.04
C LYS A 367 -1.86 13.30 16.90
N ALA A 368 -0.66 13.67 16.45
CA ALA A 368 0.23 14.62 17.12
C ALA A 368 1.11 15.34 16.09
N ARG A 369 1.37 16.64 16.32
CA ARG A 369 2.40 17.41 15.63
C ARG A 369 3.63 17.44 16.53
N GLU A 370 4.76 16.94 16.03
CA GLU A 370 6.02 17.00 16.77
C GLU A 370 6.48 18.47 16.83
N LYS A 371 6.68 18.99 18.05
CA LYS A 371 7.27 20.33 18.26
C LYS A 371 8.77 20.15 18.44
N ARG A 372 9.53 20.43 17.38
CA ARG A 372 10.99 20.35 17.34
C ARG A 372 11.55 21.77 17.44
N ASN A 373 12.56 21.99 18.29
CA ASN A 373 13.23 23.29 18.39
C ASN A 373 14.50 23.25 17.53
N TRP A 374 14.41 23.78 16.32
CA TRP A 374 15.48 23.69 15.32
C TRP A 374 16.73 24.50 15.66
N TRP A 375 16.62 25.51 16.53
CA TRP A 375 17.78 26.28 17.01
C TRP A 375 18.76 25.43 17.81
N LYS A 376 18.31 24.33 18.42
CA LYS A 376 19.16 23.43 19.22
C LYS A 376 19.84 22.34 18.38
N GLU A 377 19.71 22.39 17.06
CA GLU A 377 20.11 21.31 16.17
C GLU A 377 21.26 21.69 15.24
N GLU A 378 22.13 20.72 15.02
CA GLU A 378 23.32 20.89 14.20
C GLU A 378 23.17 20.19 12.84
N PHE A 379 23.06 21.00 11.79
CA PHE A 379 22.91 20.52 10.42
C PHE A 379 24.23 20.46 9.64
N SER A 380 25.26 21.19 10.07
CA SER A 380 26.60 21.13 9.46
C SER A 380 27.19 19.73 9.55
N GLY A 381 27.74 19.25 8.44
CA GLY A 381 28.27 17.90 8.27
C GLY A 381 27.21 16.83 8.01
N LEU A 382 25.91 17.16 7.99
CA LEU A 382 24.88 16.19 7.58
C LEU A 382 25.05 15.84 6.11
N ARG A 383 24.85 14.56 5.82
CA ARG A 383 24.90 14.03 4.47
C ARG A 383 23.78 14.62 3.61
N VAL A 384 24.10 14.91 2.36
CA VAL A 384 23.17 15.24 1.28
C VAL A 384 23.29 14.17 0.21
N LYS A 385 22.16 13.60 -0.23
CA LYS A 385 22.10 12.68 -1.36
C LYS A 385 21.48 13.39 -2.55
N ASP A 386 22.16 13.42 -3.69
CA ASP A 386 21.55 13.88 -4.92
C ASP A 386 20.86 12.74 -5.64
N THR A 387 19.55 12.90 -5.83
CA THR A 387 18.70 11.99 -6.60
C THR A 387 17.90 12.75 -7.66
N SER A 388 18.20 14.04 -7.85
CA SER A 388 17.52 14.88 -8.83
C SER A 388 17.96 14.50 -10.25
N GLY A 389 19.21 14.06 -10.40
CA GLY A 389 19.82 13.75 -11.68
C GLY A 389 19.90 12.29 -12.10
N LYS A 390 20.55 12.06 -13.25
CA LYS A 390 20.87 10.70 -13.75
C LYS A 390 22.00 10.04 -12.95
N ILE A 391 22.97 10.83 -12.47
CA ILE A 391 24.09 10.35 -11.67
C ILE A 391 23.80 10.63 -10.20
N LYS A 392 23.86 9.61 -9.35
CA LYS A 392 23.71 9.77 -7.91
C LYS A 392 25.02 10.30 -7.33
N ASN A 393 24.94 11.39 -6.59
CA ASN A 393 26.07 11.98 -5.88
C ASN A 393 25.78 12.05 -4.38
N GLU A 394 26.83 12.08 -3.56
CA GLU A 394 26.71 12.35 -2.13
C GLU A 394 27.60 13.53 -1.74
N GLY A 395 27.06 14.41 -0.90
CA GLY A 395 27.72 15.60 -0.41
C GLY A 395 27.47 15.79 1.07
N ARG A 396 27.94 16.91 1.62
CA ARG A 396 27.71 17.29 3.02
C ARG A 396 27.41 18.78 3.14
N ILE A 397 26.53 19.12 4.08
CA ILE A 397 26.31 20.52 4.44
C ILE A 397 27.60 21.09 5.03
N LEU A 398 28.15 22.12 4.40
CA LEU A 398 29.28 22.90 4.92
C LEU A 398 28.77 23.85 5.99
N GLU A 399 27.87 24.75 5.58
CA GLU A 399 27.37 25.83 6.38
C GLU A 399 25.91 26.17 6.05
N ILE A 400 25.27 26.85 6.98
CA ILE A 400 23.90 27.33 6.85
C ILE A 400 23.99 28.82 6.57
N ILE A 401 23.56 29.23 5.38
CA ILE A 401 23.61 30.62 4.92
C ILE A 401 22.42 31.40 5.46
N GLU A 402 21.23 30.80 5.40
CA GLU A 402 19.98 31.43 5.85
C GLU A 402 19.13 30.40 6.61
N ARG A 403 18.40 30.87 7.62
CA ARG A 403 17.44 30.08 8.40
C ARG A 403 16.04 30.66 8.27
N TYR A 404 15.04 29.79 8.41
CA TYR A 404 13.66 30.15 8.70
C TYR A 404 13.56 30.77 10.11
N GLU A 405 12.43 31.45 10.38
CA GLU A 405 12.16 32.11 11.67
C GLU A 405 12.24 31.16 12.88
N ASP A 406 11.92 29.88 12.68
CA ASP A 406 11.96 28.85 13.72
C ASP A 406 13.34 28.18 13.89
N GLY A 407 14.34 28.65 13.14
CA GLY A 407 15.71 28.19 13.19
C GLY A 407 16.05 27.06 12.23
N PHE A 408 15.10 26.54 11.44
CA PHE A 408 15.41 25.50 10.45
C PHE A 408 16.23 26.06 9.28
N PRO A 409 17.17 25.31 8.65
CA PRO A 409 17.91 25.79 7.48
C PRO A 409 16.99 26.10 6.30
N LYS A 410 17.22 27.24 5.63
CA LYS A 410 16.51 27.68 4.43
C LYS A 410 17.42 27.70 3.21
N ILE A 411 18.67 28.13 3.38
CA ILE A 411 19.71 28.08 2.34
C ILE A 411 20.97 27.50 2.98
N VAL A 412 21.59 26.52 2.32
CA VAL A 412 22.81 25.88 2.80
C VAL A 412 23.85 25.80 1.70
N ALA A 413 25.12 25.87 2.06
CA ALA A 413 26.21 25.47 1.18
C ALA A 413 26.46 23.97 1.32
N VAL A 414 26.52 23.26 0.20
CA VAL A 414 26.78 21.83 0.14
C VAL A 414 28.07 21.59 -0.62
N GLN A 415 28.96 20.78 -0.04
CA GLN A 415 30.17 20.32 -0.70
C GLN A 415 29.93 19.00 -1.42
N TRP A 416 30.45 18.91 -2.64
CA TRP A 416 30.39 17.78 -3.55
C TRP A 416 31.79 17.52 -4.12
N ASN A 417 32.54 16.55 -3.60
CA ASN A 417 33.83 16.11 -4.16
C ASN A 417 34.78 17.25 -4.63
N GLY A 418 34.94 18.31 -3.84
CA GLY A 418 35.83 19.46 -4.16
C GLY A 418 35.14 20.66 -4.82
N LEU A 419 33.87 20.51 -5.21
CA LEU A 419 32.98 21.60 -5.65
C LEU A 419 31.99 21.94 -4.53
N SER A 420 31.37 23.11 -4.59
CA SER A 420 30.25 23.46 -3.71
C SER A 420 29.11 24.14 -4.45
N SER A 421 27.90 23.97 -3.94
CA SER A 421 26.71 24.67 -4.43
C SER A 421 25.90 25.26 -3.27
N LEU A 422 25.16 26.33 -3.55
CA LEU A 422 24.12 26.82 -2.66
C LEU A 422 22.80 26.12 -2.98
N GLU A 423 22.14 25.59 -1.96
CA GLU A 423 20.93 24.82 -2.13
C GLU A 423 19.78 25.37 -1.27
N PHE A 424 18.61 25.54 -1.88
CA PHE A 424 17.38 25.87 -1.18
C PHE A 424 16.87 24.65 -0.42
N VAL A 425 16.45 24.84 0.82
CA VAL A 425 15.99 23.77 1.71
C VAL A 425 14.50 23.91 1.97
N LEU A 426 13.74 22.85 1.69
CA LEU A 426 12.31 22.84 1.96
C LEU A 426 12.03 22.64 3.46
N HIS A 427 11.33 23.60 4.05
CA HIS A 427 10.89 23.48 5.44
C HIS A 427 9.99 22.23 5.63
N PRO A 428 10.26 21.34 6.61
CA PRO A 428 9.52 20.09 6.77
C PRO A 428 8.01 20.24 6.96
N SER A 429 7.55 21.37 7.52
CA SER A 429 6.14 21.70 7.74
C SER A 429 5.47 22.43 6.57
N ARG A 430 6.24 22.88 5.55
CA ARG A 430 5.73 23.59 4.36
C ARG A 430 6.05 22.87 3.05
N GLU A 431 6.93 21.86 3.07
CA GLU A 431 7.43 21.14 1.89
C GLU A 431 6.32 20.74 0.92
N GLU A 432 5.24 20.13 1.41
CA GLU A 432 4.17 19.63 0.53
C GLU A 432 3.39 20.77 -0.11
N LEU A 433 3.12 21.85 0.65
CA LEU A 433 2.46 23.06 0.16
C LEU A 433 3.31 23.74 -0.92
N ILE A 434 4.61 23.91 -0.67
CA ILE A 434 5.53 24.53 -1.62
C ILE A 434 5.68 23.65 -2.86
N SER A 435 5.94 22.36 -2.69
CA SER A 435 6.16 21.43 -3.82
C SER A 435 4.93 21.27 -4.73
N ARG A 436 3.72 21.57 -4.23
CA ARG A 436 2.48 21.56 -5.01
C ARG A 436 1.95 22.96 -5.33
N GLY A 437 2.66 24.00 -4.89
CA GLY A 437 2.18 25.38 -4.96
C GLY A 437 2.31 26.03 -6.33
N LEU A 438 2.61 25.26 -7.39
CA LEU A 438 2.52 25.78 -8.74
C LEU A 438 1.06 26.01 -9.10
N THR A 439 0.75 27.27 -9.40
CA THR A 439 -0.59 27.68 -9.80
C THR A 439 -0.62 27.82 -11.31
N PHE A 440 -1.66 27.29 -11.95
CA PHE A 440 -1.87 27.42 -13.39
C PHE A 440 -3.01 28.40 -13.63
N LYS A 441 -2.80 29.40 -14.48
CA LYS A 441 -3.81 30.41 -14.81
C LYS A 441 -4.18 30.41 -16.28
N CYS A 442 -5.44 30.68 -16.56
CA CYS A 442 -5.92 30.88 -17.93
C CYS A 442 -5.14 32.04 -18.58
N PRO A 443 -4.56 31.87 -19.78
CA PRO A 443 -3.82 32.93 -20.45
C PRO A 443 -4.71 34.08 -20.94
N ILE A 444 -6.03 33.88 -20.97
CA ILE A 444 -7.02 34.83 -21.46
C ILE A 444 -7.66 35.65 -20.33
N CYS A 445 -8.31 34.98 -19.37
CA CYS A 445 -9.03 35.66 -18.29
C CYS A 445 -8.30 35.66 -16.94
N ASN A 446 -7.08 35.11 -16.89
CA ASN A 446 -6.24 35.04 -15.69
C ASN A 446 -6.85 34.29 -14.48
N SER A 447 -7.96 33.56 -14.66
CA SER A 447 -8.52 32.75 -13.59
C SER A 447 -7.64 31.53 -13.32
N GLU A 448 -7.51 31.16 -12.06
CA GLU A 448 -6.84 29.93 -11.63
C GLU A 448 -7.54 28.68 -12.18
N LEU A 449 -6.74 27.67 -12.53
CA LEU A 449 -7.16 26.39 -13.07
C LEU A 449 -6.86 25.29 -12.04
N GLU A 450 -7.88 24.81 -11.34
CA GLU A 450 -7.73 23.75 -10.34
C GLU A 450 -7.30 22.41 -10.98
N GLU A 451 -7.95 22.05 -12.09
CA GLU A 451 -7.55 20.93 -12.94
C GLU A 451 -6.98 21.50 -14.24
N PRO A 452 -5.68 21.86 -14.26
CA PRO A 452 -5.12 22.61 -15.38
C PRO A 452 -5.12 21.83 -16.67
N TYR A 453 -5.13 20.50 -16.63
CA TYR A 453 -5.11 19.64 -17.80
C TYR A 453 -5.81 18.30 -17.52
N ASP A 454 -6.74 17.92 -18.39
CA ASP A 454 -7.38 16.60 -18.44
C ASP A 454 -6.93 15.85 -19.69
N PRO A 455 -6.19 14.73 -19.59
CA PRO A 455 -5.72 14.00 -20.75
C PRO A 455 -6.82 13.39 -21.63
N LEU A 456 -8.05 13.25 -21.11
CA LEU A 456 -9.19 12.67 -21.83
C LEU A 456 -10.29 13.70 -22.19
N GLY A 457 -10.22 14.91 -21.64
CA GLY A 457 -11.25 15.95 -21.80
C GLY A 457 -10.87 17.06 -22.79
N GLU A 458 -11.83 17.96 -23.06
CA GLU A 458 -11.68 19.04 -24.05
C GLU A 458 -10.82 20.24 -23.58
N ASN A 459 -10.30 20.23 -22.34
CA ASN A 459 -9.36 21.23 -21.80
C ASN A 459 -9.78 22.68 -22.07
N THR A 460 -10.90 23.11 -21.50
CA THR A 460 -11.39 24.49 -21.58
C THR A 460 -11.26 25.22 -20.25
N CYS A 461 -11.07 26.54 -20.28
CA CYS A 461 -11.11 27.35 -19.08
C CYS A 461 -12.53 27.35 -18.49
N PRO A 462 -12.73 26.97 -17.22
CA PRO A 462 -14.05 26.92 -16.62
C PRO A 462 -14.65 28.30 -16.33
N SER A 463 -13.86 29.37 -16.44
CA SER A 463 -14.32 30.75 -16.16
C SER A 463 -14.71 31.51 -17.42
N CYS A 464 -13.96 31.37 -18.52
CA CYS A 464 -14.23 32.10 -19.76
C CYS A 464 -14.50 31.22 -20.98
N GLY A 465 -14.46 29.89 -20.85
CA GLY A 465 -14.70 28.95 -21.94
C GLY A 465 -13.57 28.81 -22.96
N ALA A 466 -12.45 29.54 -22.81
CA ALA A 466 -11.34 29.49 -23.75
C ALA A 466 -10.73 28.08 -23.85
N THR A 467 -10.48 27.59 -25.06
CA THR A 467 -9.72 26.35 -25.29
C THR A 467 -8.27 26.51 -24.82
N LEU A 468 -7.78 25.55 -24.05
CA LEU A 468 -6.42 25.50 -23.50
C LEU A 468 -5.60 24.37 -24.16
N TRP A 469 -4.28 24.43 -24.01
CA TRP A 469 -3.35 23.38 -24.44
C TRP A 469 -3.42 22.99 -25.93
N LYS A 470 -3.87 23.90 -26.80
CA LYS A 470 -3.95 23.67 -28.26
C LYS A 470 -2.64 24.06 -28.96
N ASP A 471 -2.18 25.27 -28.68
CA ASP A 471 -0.94 25.86 -29.19
C ASP A 471 -0.31 26.79 -28.14
N SER A 472 0.83 27.43 -28.46
CA SER A 472 1.58 28.29 -27.53
C SER A 472 0.76 29.43 -26.92
N ARG A 473 -0.26 29.95 -27.61
CA ARG A 473 -1.09 31.08 -27.13
C ARG A 473 -2.12 30.64 -26.09
N THR A 474 -2.41 29.35 -26.07
CA THR A 474 -3.42 28.72 -25.20
C THR A 474 -2.80 27.94 -24.04
N LEU A 475 -1.48 28.03 -23.87
CA LEU A 475 -0.78 27.45 -22.73
C LEU A 475 -1.15 28.21 -21.44
N PRO A 476 -1.56 27.51 -20.38
CA PRO A 476 -1.73 28.14 -19.08
C PRO A 476 -0.43 28.79 -18.59
N ARG A 477 -0.56 29.96 -17.96
CA ARG A 477 0.55 30.64 -17.28
C ARG A 477 0.84 29.92 -15.98
N VAL A 478 2.11 29.78 -15.64
CA VAL A 478 2.54 29.09 -14.42
C VAL A 478 3.08 30.12 -13.44
N GLU A 479 2.53 30.14 -12.24
CA GLU A 479 3.00 30.99 -11.15
C GLU A 479 3.58 30.15 -10.02
N GLU A 480 4.75 30.56 -9.56
CA GLU A 480 5.45 29.94 -8.43
C GLU A 480 5.04 30.61 -7.11
N PRO A 481 5.10 29.90 -5.96
CA PRO A 481 4.86 30.53 -4.66
C PRO A 481 5.81 31.70 -4.40
N ASP A 482 5.26 32.81 -3.90
CA ASP A 482 6.01 34.04 -3.55
C ASP A 482 7.26 33.79 -2.70
N GLU A 483 7.19 32.87 -1.74
CA GLU A 483 8.32 32.52 -0.87
C GLU A 483 9.51 31.99 -1.68
N VAL A 484 9.24 31.18 -2.70
CA VAL A 484 10.28 30.63 -3.59
C VAL A 484 10.79 31.72 -4.51
N LEU A 485 9.90 32.49 -5.15
CA LEU A 485 10.28 33.58 -6.05
C LEU A 485 11.21 34.57 -5.36
N LYS A 486 10.82 35.09 -4.19
CA LYS A 486 11.64 36.03 -3.41
C LYS A 486 13.00 35.46 -3.03
N THR A 487 13.06 34.15 -2.73
CA THR A 487 14.33 33.49 -2.36
C THR A 487 15.27 33.38 -3.57
N TYR A 488 14.75 32.99 -4.74
CA TYR A 488 15.55 32.92 -5.97
C TYR A 488 15.95 34.31 -6.47
N GLU A 489 15.05 35.29 -6.46
CA GLU A 489 15.35 36.69 -6.83
C GLU A 489 16.43 37.31 -5.96
N LYS A 490 16.39 37.05 -4.64
CA LYS A 490 17.40 37.54 -3.70
C LYS A 490 18.79 36.99 -4.06
N LEU A 491 18.89 35.68 -4.27
CA LEU A 491 20.18 35.04 -4.55
C LEU A 491 20.77 35.49 -5.89
N ASN A 492 19.92 35.60 -6.92
CA ASN A 492 20.34 36.12 -8.23
C ASN A 492 20.88 37.56 -8.14
N LYS A 493 20.27 38.43 -7.31
CA LYS A 493 20.75 39.81 -7.08
C LYS A 493 22.12 39.85 -6.40
N GLU A 494 22.48 38.82 -5.64
CA GLU A 494 23.76 38.69 -4.95
C GLU A 494 24.81 37.92 -5.79
N ASN A 495 24.57 37.73 -7.10
CA ASN A 495 25.39 36.94 -8.04
C ASN A 495 25.55 35.46 -7.66
N TYR A 496 24.61 34.90 -6.89
CA TYR A 496 24.59 33.49 -6.56
C TYR A 496 23.44 32.79 -7.27
N ASN A 497 23.73 31.75 -8.05
CA ASN A 497 22.68 30.89 -8.60
C ASN A 497 22.52 29.63 -7.74
N LEU A 498 21.28 29.32 -7.35
CA LEU A 498 20.98 28.10 -6.61
C LEU A 498 21.29 26.85 -7.44
N GLY A 499 22.07 25.95 -6.86
CA GLY A 499 22.47 24.68 -7.46
C GLY A 499 23.67 24.76 -8.41
N GLU A 500 24.20 25.95 -8.69
CA GLU A 500 25.41 26.12 -9.51
C GLU A 500 26.65 25.64 -8.74
N LEU A 501 27.53 24.90 -9.42
CA LEU A 501 28.76 24.38 -8.83
C LEU A 501 29.89 25.40 -8.98
N VAL A 502 30.53 25.73 -7.87
CA VAL A 502 31.71 26.59 -7.81
C VAL A 502 32.89 25.79 -7.24
N GLU A 503 34.09 25.99 -7.77
CA GLU A 503 35.30 25.37 -7.25
C GLU A 503 35.56 25.82 -5.80
N THR A 504 35.88 24.86 -4.93
CA THR A 504 36.25 25.17 -3.54
C THR A 504 37.70 24.83 -3.25
N GLY A 505 38.39 25.71 -2.53
CA GLY A 505 39.66 25.39 -1.90
C GLY A 505 39.47 24.21 -0.92
N LYS A 506 40.47 23.31 -0.83
CA LYS A 506 40.43 22.16 0.08
C LYS A 506 40.16 22.62 1.53
N LEU A 507 38.98 22.33 2.05
CA LEU A 507 38.62 22.59 3.45
C LEU A 507 38.72 21.30 4.28
N GLU A 508 39.39 21.40 5.42
CA GLU A 508 39.61 20.28 6.35
C GLU A 508 38.31 19.78 6.99
N GLU A 509 38.17 18.45 7.04
CA GLU A 509 37.02 17.77 7.66
C GLU A 509 36.95 18.07 9.16
N LYS A 510 35.89 18.74 9.62
CA LYS A 510 35.55 18.75 11.05
C LYS A 510 34.97 17.38 11.43
N SER A 511 35.82 16.54 12.05
CA SER A 511 35.39 15.25 12.60
C SER A 511 34.34 15.44 13.71
N ARG A 512 33.16 14.85 13.53
CA ARG A 512 32.15 14.77 14.61
C ARG A 512 32.64 13.75 15.64
N ARG A 513 32.95 14.20 16.87
CA ARG A 513 33.01 13.30 18.04
C ARG A 513 31.62 12.73 18.28
N GLY A 514 31.41 11.47 17.89
CA GLY A 514 30.15 10.77 18.11
C GLY A 514 29.82 10.69 19.60
N LYS A 515 28.69 11.27 20.03
CA LYS A 515 28.11 10.95 21.33
C LYS A 515 27.65 9.50 21.29
N GLU A 516 28.21 8.66 22.17
CA GLU A 516 27.74 7.29 22.34
C GLU A 516 26.27 7.27 22.78
N THR A 517 25.46 6.47 22.09
CA THR A 517 24.04 6.29 22.39
C THR A 517 23.87 5.45 23.66
N LYS A 518 23.20 5.98 24.69
CA LYS A 518 22.76 5.26 25.91
C LYS A 518 21.57 4.30 25.66
N SER A 519 21.47 3.74 24.46
CA SER A 519 20.35 2.89 24.08
C SER A 519 20.49 1.51 24.72
N LYS A 520 19.43 1.00 25.35
CA LYS A 520 19.34 -0.38 25.85
C LYS A 520 19.50 -1.46 24.77
N PHE A 521 19.53 -1.05 23.50
CA PHE A 521 19.70 -1.91 22.34
C PHE A 521 21.16 -1.97 21.84
N LYS A 522 22.14 -1.39 22.56
CA LYS A 522 23.57 -1.31 22.15
C LYS A 522 24.23 -2.69 21.97
N GLY A 523 23.74 -3.73 22.67
CA GLY A 523 24.33 -5.08 22.68
C GLY A 523 23.52 -6.18 21.98
N LEU A 524 22.42 -5.86 21.29
CA LEU A 524 21.66 -6.88 20.56
C LEU A 524 22.25 -7.07 19.16
N GLU A 525 22.50 -8.32 18.78
CA GLU A 525 22.89 -8.66 17.41
C GLU A 525 21.91 -8.04 16.40
N ARG A 526 22.49 -7.38 15.40
CA ARG A 526 21.78 -6.52 14.45
C ARG A 526 21.03 -7.36 13.43
N ILE A 527 19.72 -7.45 13.63
CA ILE A 527 18.83 -8.29 12.83
C ILE A 527 17.76 -7.41 12.22
N ASN A 528 17.81 -7.28 10.88
CA ASN A 528 16.90 -6.60 9.97
C ASN A 528 15.58 -6.04 10.57
N TRP A 529 15.65 -4.90 11.26
CA TRP A 529 14.47 -4.17 11.76
C TRP A 529 13.86 -3.29 10.65
N GLY A 530 13.52 -3.91 9.53
CA GLY A 530 12.74 -3.27 8.48
C GLY A 530 11.25 -3.23 8.83
N ALA A 531 10.83 -2.43 9.83
CA ALA A 531 9.39 -2.22 10.06
C ALA A 531 9.06 -0.88 10.73
N SER A 532 9.65 -0.52 11.88
CA SER A 532 9.26 0.71 12.57
C SER A 532 10.02 1.94 12.04
N PRO A 533 9.35 3.11 11.88
CA PRO A 533 10.03 4.36 11.54
C PRO A 533 11.19 4.71 12.49
N GLY A 534 11.05 4.38 13.78
CA GLY A 534 12.10 4.59 14.79
C GLY A 534 13.35 3.73 14.58
N ALA A 535 13.21 2.48 14.13
CA ALA A 535 14.35 1.62 13.81
C ALA A 535 15.10 2.13 12.56
N ARG A 536 14.37 2.61 11.54
CA ARG A 536 14.96 3.28 10.37
C ARG A 536 15.71 4.56 10.74
N LYS A 537 15.18 5.36 11.68
CA LYS A 537 15.84 6.58 12.21
C LYS A 537 17.18 6.27 12.88
N LEU A 538 17.26 5.20 13.65
CA LEU A 538 18.50 4.74 14.31
C LEU A 538 19.54 4.18 13.34
N LEU A 539 19.11 3.59 12.21
CA LEU A 539 19.98 2.96 11.21
C LEU A 539 20.57 3.94 10.19
N ILE A 540 19.75 4.87 9.68
CA ILE A 540 20.12 5.72 8.53
C ILE A 540 20.61 7.10 8.98
N GLY A 541 20.23 7.53 10.20
CA GLY A 541 20.38 8.92 10.63
C GLY A 541 19.49 9.87 9.83
N GLU A 542 19.55 11.15 10.18
CA GLU A 542 18.88 12.22 9.42
C GLU A 542 19.83 12.73 8.33
N TYR A 543 19.29 13.02 7.16
CA TYR A 543 20.07 13.48 6.01
C TYR A 543 19.16 14.29 5.08
N PHE A 544 19.75 14.99 4.12
CA PHE A 544 19.01 15.70 3.09
C PHE A 544 19.04 14.94 1.77
N THR A 545 17.99 15.08 0.97
CA THR A 545 17.94 14.57 -0.40
C THR A 545 17.65 15.72 -1.35
N LYS A 546 18.53 15.95 -2.32
CA LYS A 546 18.28 16.88 -3.43
C LYS A 546 17.32 16.21 -4.41
N THR A 547 16.21 16.90 -4.68
CA THR A 547 15.10 16.44 -5.53
C THR A 547 14.52 17.63 -6.29
N ARG A 548 13.75 17.36 -7.35
CA ARG A 548 12.92 18.36 -8.03
C ARG A 548 12.02 19.08 -7.02
N LEU A 549 11.97 20.42 -7.10
CA LEU A 549 11.22 21.27 -6.19
C LEU A 549 9.71 21.04 -6.32
N TYR A 550 9.19 21.10 -7.56
CA TYR A 550 7.76 20.99 -7.82
C TYR A 550 7.33 19.60 -8.28
N LYS A 551 6.22 19.12 -7.72
CA LYS A 551 5.50 17.93 -8.19
C LYS A 551 4.51 18.39 -9.26
N ILE A 552 4.77 17.99 -10.50
CA ILE A 552 3.92 18.29 -11.65
C ILE A 552 3.43 16.97 -12.24
N ASN A 553 2.16 16.92 -12.66
CA ASN A 553 1.60 15.73 -13.27
C ASN A 553 2.27 15.48 -14.63
N GLN A 554 2.67 14.23 -14.87
CA GLN A 554 3.39 13.84 -16.08
C GLN A 554 2.63 14.19 -17.37
N PRO A 555 1.30 14.00 -17.49
CA PRO A 555 0.56 14.35 -18.70
C PRO A 555 0.60 15.85 -19.05
N ILE A 556 0.68 16.73 -18.04
CA ILE A 556 0.84 18.20 -18.24
C ILE A 556 2.17 18.45 -18.97
N VAL A 557 3.26 17.89 -18.44
CA VAL A 557 4.60 18.06 -19.02
C VAL A 557 4.64 17.48 -20.43
N ALA A 558 4.06 16.30 -20.64
CA ALA A 558 4.01 15.69 -21.96
C ALA A 558 3.23 16.52 -22.98
N GLN A 559 2.07 17.07 -22.60
CA GLN A 559 1.30 17.93 -23.50
C GLN A 559 2.04 19.22 -23.81
N TYR A 560 2.64 19.84 -22.79
CA TYR A 560 3.46 21.03 -22.95
C TYR A 560 4.61 20.81 -23.95
N LEU A 561 5.42 19.77 -23.75
CA LEU A 561 6.54 19.45 -24.64
C LEU A 561 6.06 19.13 -26.06
N ASN A 562 4.91 18.47 -26.21
CA ASN A 562 4.30 18.22 -27.51
C ASN A 562 3.91 19.52 -28.25
N ILE A 563 3.45 20.54 -27.54
CA ILE A 563 3.15 21.86 -28.12
C ILE A 563 4.45 22.55 -28.54
N LEU A 564 5.47 22.57 -27.68
CA LEU A 564 6.76 23.20 -27.98
C LEU A 564 7.41 22.62 -29.25
N ARG A 565 7.49 21.28 -29.35
CA ARG A 565 8.07 20.65 -30.55
C ARG A 565 7.27 20.95 -31.81
N ARG A 566 5.94 20.97 -31.74
CA ARG A 566 5.07 21.22 -32.91
C ARG A 566 5.20 22.65 -33.40
N ASN A 567 5.32 23.61 -32.49
CA ASN A 567 5.57 25.01 -32.83
C ASN A 567 6.91 25.19 -33.56
N ARG A 568 7.90 24.33 -33.27
CA ARG A 568 9.19 24.29 -33.97
C ARG A 568 9.20 23.39 -35.21
N GLY A 569 8.08 22.75 -35.55
CA GLY A 569 7.99 21.81 -36.67
C GLY A 569 8.75 20.49 -36.46
N LEU A 570 9.07 20.14 -35.21
CA LEU A 570 9.91 18.97 -34.88
C LEU A 570 9.06 17.72 -34.57
N SER A 571 9.48 16.59 -35.13
CA SER A 571 9.07 15.25 -34.72
C SER A 571 9.73 14.85 -33.40
N ILE A 572 9.16 13.86 -32.70
CA ILE A 572 9.75 13.31 -31.47
C ILE A 572 11.15 12.71 -31.75
N ARG A 573 11.33 12.13 -32.94
CA ARG A 573 12.61 11.56 -33.37
C ARG A 573 13.68 12.64 -33.52
N GLU A 574 13.38 13.73 -34.20
CA GLU A 574 14.32 14.86 -34.36
C GLU A 574 14.67 15.52 -33.03
N VAL A 575 13.72 15.62 -32.09
CA VAL A 575 14.04 16.06 -30.73
C VAL A 575 14.98 15.08 -30.06
N THR A 576 14.72 13.77 -30.16
CA THR A 576 15.55 12.73 -29.54
C THR A 576 16.98 12.71 -30.11
N GLU A 577 17.15 12.94 -31.41
CA GLU A 577 18.45 13.00 -32.08
C GLU A 577 19.29 14.22 -31.67
N LYS A 578 18.67 15.26 -31.10
CA LYS A 578 19.35 16.41 -30.50
C LYS A 578 19.85 16.15 -29.07
N PHE A 579 19.44 15.04 -28.44
CA PHE A 579 19.96 14.63 -27.13
C PHE A 579 21.17 13.69 -27.27
N PRO A 580 22.06 13.63 -26.26
CA PRO A 580 23.15 12.65 -26.22
C PRO A 580 22.65 11.20 -26.32
N GLU A 581 23.49 10.30 -26.82
CA GLU A 581 23.09 8.91 -27.15
C GLU A 581 22.49 8.12 -25.97
N ASN A 582 22.95 8.39 -24.74
CA ASN A 582 22.42 7.79 -23.51
C ASN A 582 20.99 8.25 -23.14
N TYR A 583 20.36 9.11 -23.95
CA TYR A 583 18.98 9.59 -23.79
C TYR A 583 17.97 8.97 -24.75
N ARG A 584 18.43 8.17 -25.73
CA ARG A 584 17.57 7.65 -26.81
C ARG A 584 16.36 6.87 -26.30
N HIS A 585 16.50 6.17 -25.18
CA HIS A 585 15.41 5.40 -24.55
C HIS A 585 14.55 6.20 -23.56
N THR A 586 14.92 7.44 -23.21
CA THR A 586 14.19 8.23 -22.20
C THR A 586 13.38 9.36 -22.82
N VAL A 587 13.89 10.03 -23.85
CA VAL A 587 13.26 11.25 -24.41
C VAL A 587 11.88 10.96 -24.98
N GLY A 588 11.71 9.85 -25.69
CA GLY A 588 10.41 9.45 -26.23
C GLY A 588 9.33 9.31 -25.16
N HIS A 589 9.70 8.89 -23.94
CA HIS A 589 8.77 8.74 -22.83
C HIS A 589 8.26 10.09 -22.28
N TRP A 590 8.99 11.19 -22.49
CA TRP A 590 8.57 12.52 -22.04
C TRP A 590 7.36 13.05 -22.81
N PHE A 591 7.11 12.54 -24.02
CA PHE A 591 6.00 12.97 -24.87
C PHE A 591 4.76 12.08 -24.77
N ARG A 592 4.84 10.99 -23.99
CA ARG A 592 3.71 10.09 -23.75
C ARG A 592 2.81 10.64 -22.66
N LYS A 593 1.49 10.52 -22.81
CA LYS A 593 0.50 10.93 -21.80
C LYS A 593 -0.07 9.76 -20.99
N ASP A 594 0.37 8.55 -21.31
CA ASP A 594 -0.09 7.30 -20.72
C ASP A 594 0.80 6.86 -19.55
N PHE A 595 0.50 5.72 -18.93
CA PHE A 595 1.28 5.16 -17.81
C PHE A 595 2.76 4.92 -18.12
N GLY A 596 3.15 4.85 -19.39
CA GLY A 596 4.54 4.68 -19.81
C GLY A 596 5.31 6.00 -19.87
N GLY A 597 4.67 7.14 -19.60
CA GLY A 597 5.29 8.45 -19.64
C GLY A 597 6.25 8.70 -18.47
N SER A 598 7.23 9.57 -18.71
CA SER A 598 8.12 10.08 -17.67
C SER A 598 8.26 11.60 -17.79
N ILE A 599 8.87 12.22 -16.79
CA ILE A 599 9.20 13.65 -16.80
C ILE A 599 10.73 13.75 -16.95
N PRO A 600 11.26 14.70 -17.75
CA PRO A 600 12.70 14.98 -17.79
C PRO A 600 13.26 15.19 -16.38
N VAL A 601 14.54 14.89 -16.12
CA VAL A 601 15.15 15.29 -14.84
C VAL A 601 15.52 16.78 -14.86
N PRO A 602 15.72 17.47 -13.72
CA PRO A 602 16.02 18.90 -13.69
C PRO A 602 17.24 19.29 -14.53
N GLU A 603 18.24 18.41 -14.63
CA GLU A 603 19.44 18.58 -15.45
C GLU A 603 19.15 18.61 -16.96
N ASP A 604 18.06 18.00 -17.40
CA ASP A 604 17.70 17.91 -18.82
C ASP A 604 17.08 19.21 -19.35
N ILE A 605 16.71 20.12 -18.45
CA ILE A 605 15.93 21.32 -18.78
C ILE A 605 16.75 22.34 -19.57
N SER A 606 18.05 22.50 -19.29
CA SER A 606 18.92 23.41 -20.05
C SER A 606 18.98 23.01 -21.53
N LEU A 607 19.16 21.72 -21.80
CA LEU A 607 19.18 21.19 -23.16
C LEU A 607 17.80 21.32 -23.85
N LEU A 608 16.70 21.19 -23.12
CA LEU A 608 15.36 21.47 -23.66
C LEU A 608 15.20 22.95 -24.02
N ASN A 609 15.71 23.88 -23.20
CA ASN A 609 15.70 25.31 -23.51
C ASN A 609 16.49 25.59 -24.79
N ASP A 610 17.68 25.00 -24.96
CA ASP A 610 18.49 25.15 -26.17
C ASP A 610 17.78 24.62 -27.41
N ILE A 611 17.18 23.43 -27.32
CA ILE A 611 16.49 22.77 -28.43
C ILE A 611 15.24 23.55 -28.86
N PHE A 612 14.44 24.01 -27.91
CA PHE A 612 13.20 24.73 -28.20
C PHE A 612 13.40 26.24 -28.31
N GLY A 613 14.59 26.77 -28.00
CA GLY A 613 14.93 28.18 -27.97
C GLY A 613 13.91 29.03 -27.22
N ILE A 614 13.44 28.53 -26.07
CA ILE A 614 12.43 29.15 -25.21
C ILE A 614 12.87 28.99 -23.76
N GLU A 615 12.84 30.08 -23.00
CA GLU A 615 12.85 30.05 -21.53
C GLU A 615 11.48 30.49 -21.04
N ASP A 616 10.65 29.52 -20.63
CA ASP A 616 9.28 29.76 -20.19
C ASP A 616 9.07 29.26 -18.75
N ASP A 617 8.05 29.77 -18.07
CA ASP A 617 7.81 29.60 -16.64
C ASP A 617 7.73 28.11 -16.24
N LEU A 618 7.12 27.26 -17.07
CA LEU A 618 7.02 25.82 -16.78
C LEU A 618 8.37 25.09 -16.90
N LEU A 619 9.18 25.39 -17.92
CA LEU A 619 10.54 24.80 -18.03
C LEU A 619 11.41 25.26 -16.86
N ARG A 620 11.36 26.55 -16.51
CA ARG A 620 12.07 27.08 -15.34
C ARG A 620 11.67 26.35 -14.06
N ALA A 621 10.36 26.17 -13.82
CA ALA A 621 9.86 25.42 -12.67
C ALA A 621 10.31 23.95 -12.70
N LEU A 622 10.37 23.33 -13.89
CA LEU A 622 10.90 21.98 -14.06
C LEU A 622 12.42 21.90 -13.79
N GLY A 623 13.18 22.98 -13.96
CA GLY A 623 14.63 22.98 -13.68
C GLY A 623 14.96 23.07 -12.19
N LYS A 624 14.02 23.52 -11.35
CA LYS A 624 14.31 23.84 -9.95
C LYS A 624 14.44 22.60 -9.07
N THR A 625 15.46 22.62 -8.23
CA THR A 625 15.72 21.61 -7.19
C THR A 625 15.65 22.21 -5.79
N ALA A 626 15.47 21.35 -4.80
CA ALA A 626 15.61 21.71 -3.40
C ALA A 626 16.06 20.51 -2.55
N LEU A 627 16.65 20.80 -1.40
CA LEU A 627 16.95 19.79 -0.39
C LEU A 627 15.72 19.50 0.45
N LYS A 628 15.34 18.22 0.45
CA LYS A 628 14.31 17.66 1.32
C LYS A 628 14.95 16.99 2.54
N PHE A 629 14.55 17.41 3.72
CA PHE A 629 15.01 16.79 4.96
C PHE A 629 14.33 15.43 5.19
N GLN A 630 15.13 14.37 5.19
CA GLN A 630 14.69 12.99 5.43
C GLN A 630 14.72 12.70 6.92
N THR A 631 13.56 12.80 7.55
CA THR A 631 13.33 12.44 8.95
C THR A 631 12.00 11.69 9.09
N VAL A 632 11.82 11.02 10.23
CA VAL A 632 10.52 10.46 10.59
C VAL A 632 9.61 11.62 10.94
N LYS A 633 8.73 12.02 10.01
CA LYS A 633 7.74 13.08 10.24
C LYS A 633 6.34 12.58 9.95
N THR A 634 5.37 13.11 10.71
CA THR A 634 3.96 12.95 10.37
C THR A 634 3.64 13.84 9.17
N SER A 635 3.02 13.27 8.14
CA SER A 635 2.59 14.00 6.94
C SER A 635 1.66 15.17 7.32
N ILE A 636 1.91 16.37 6.78
CA ILE A 636 1.07 17.57 6.98
C ILE A 636 -0.36 17.30 6.46
N ASN A 637 -0.46 16.62 5.30
CA ASN A 637 -1.74 16.28 4.69
C ASN A 637 -2.48 15.16 5.45
N GLY A 638 -1.90 14.61 6.51
CA GLY A 638 -2.45 13.45 7.21
C GLY A 638 -2.03 12.11 6.59
N ARG A 639 -2.59 11.04 7.14
CA ARG A 639 -2.28 9.66 6.78
C ARG A 639 -3.27 9.15 5.75
N ASN A 640 -2.81 8.26 4.87
CA ASN A 640 -3.70 7.50 3.98
C ASN A 640 -4.74 6.79 4.88
N PRO A 641 -6.06 6.99 4.64
CA PRO A 641 -7.09 6.27 5.38
C PRO A 641 -6.94 4.75 5.27
N GLY A 642 -7.47 4.06 6.27
CA GLY A 642 -7.56 2.61 6.24
C GLY A 642 -8.74 2.13 5.40
N ASP A 643 -8.63 0.91 4.90
CA ASP A 643 -9.73 0.17 4.26
C ASP A 643 -10.82 -0.30 5.24
N PHE A 644 -10.66 -0.06 6.54
CA PHE A 644 -11.70 -0.23 7.56
C PHE A 644 -12.37 1.11 7.88
N ILE A 645 -13.67 1.23 7.59
CA ILE A 645 -14.48 2.43 7.77
C ILE A 645 -15.48 2.22 8.92
N GLU A 646 -15.56 3.18 9.83
CA GLU A 646 -16.49 3.16 10.95
C GLU A 646 -17.12 4.54 11.19
N GLY A 647 -18.32 4.55 11.76
CA GLY A 647 -18.97 5.77 12.23
C GLY A 647 -19.67 6.62 11.17
N LEU A 648 -19.63 6.24 9.89
CA LEU A 648 -20.37 6.93 8.83
C LEU A 648 -21.73 6.29 8.60
N ASN A 649 -22.78 7.11 8.51
CA ASN A 649 -24.06 6.65 7.98
C ASN A 649 -24.01 6.42 6.45
N ASP A 650 -25.04 5.84 5.83
CA ASP A 650 -24.96 5.47 4.41
C ASP A 650 -24.81 6.70 3.50
N LYS A 651 -25.50 7.79 3.82
CA LYS A 651 -25.40 9.06 3.07
C LYS A 651 -24.02 9.69 3.24
N GLU A 652 -23.45 9.61 4.44
CA GLU A 652 -22.10 10.10 4.72
C GLU A 652 -21.03 9.25 4.03
N LEU A 653 -21.21 7.92 4.00
CA LEU A 653 -20.34 6.99 3.30
C LEU A 653 -20.36 7.27 1.79
N MET A 654 -21.54 7.40 1.18
CA MET A 654 -21.65 7.71 -0.25
C MET A 654 -20.92 9.02 -0.58
N LYS A 655 -21.20 10.10 0.17
CA LYS A 655 -20.48 11.38 0.01
C LYS A 655 -18.98 11.27 0.25
N TYR A 656 -18.55 10.42 1.18
CA TYR A 656 -17.14 10.17 1.45
C TYR A 656 -16.45 9.51 0.25
N LEU A 657 -17.11 8.53 -0.37
CA LEU A 657 -16.59 7.80 -1.52
C LEU A 657 -16.65 8.62 -2.82
N GLU A 658 -17.71 9.41 -3.03
CA GLU A 658 -17.85 10.32 -4.17
C GLU A 658 -16.69 11.33 -4.27
N LYS A 659 -16.22 11.84 -3.12
CA LYS A 659 -15.06 12.77 -3.07
C LYS A 659 -13.79 12.19 -3.68
N LEU A 660 -13.67 10.87 -3.75
CA LEU A 660 -12.47 10.17 -4.21
C LEU A 660 -12.34 10.14 -5.73
N TYR A 661 -13.42 10.29 -6.49
CA TYR A 661 -13.36 10.25 -7.97
C TYR A 661 -14.01 11.45 -8.64
N SER A 662 -14.97 12.10 -7.98
CA SER A 662 -15.66 13.24 -8.55
C SER A 662 -14.65 14.36 -8.82
N PRO A 663 -14.64 14.98 -10.01
CA PRO A 663 -13.90 16.22 -10.23
C PRO A 663 -14.30 17.26 -9.17
N THR A 664 -13.48 18.30 -8.95
CA THR A 664 -13.93 19.40 -8.09
C THR A 664 -15.16 20.06 -8.73
N LYS A 665 -16.36 19.66 -8.30
CA LYS A 665 -17.62 20.30 -8.69
C LYS A 665 -17.62 21.68 -8.02
N ARG A 666 -17.73 22.72 -8.83
CA ARG A 666 -17.97 24.09 -8.36
C ARG A 666 -19.26 24.15 -7.55
#